data_AF-A0A5C5WPI0-F1
#
_entry.id   AF-A0A5C5WPI0-F1
#
_cell.length_a   1.000
_cell.length_b   1.000
_cell.length_c   1.000
_cell.angle_alpha   90.00
_cell.angle_beta   90.00
_cell.angle_gamma   90.00
#
_symmetry.space_group_name_H-M   'P 1'
#
loop_
_entity.id
_entity.type
_entity.pdbx_description
1 polymer ?
#
loop_
_entity_poly.entity_id
_entity_poly.type
_entity_poly.pdbx_seq_one_letter_code
_entity_poly.pdbx_strand_id
1 'polypeptide(L)'
;MTKSHWWPFFVFAILGVGLIFNALNFASAEDELDRTTLPIEPPKRKPITEFDARKATKPAPFNVEAPEGAPNVVIVLIDDIGFGATTPFGGAIETPTFSKLAENGVRFNRFHTTALCSPTRASLLSGRNHHNVNVGSVMEVATGFPGNLGMRPNDAKYFAETLRHNGYSTAAFGKWHETPTWEVSVSGPYFRWPTHSGFDKFYGFIGGETNQWEPVIFDGVTRVPKKDQEDYHFTTDMTTEAIEWVKFQQAMTPAKPFFIYYATGATHAPHHAPKEWIEKYKGKFDDGWLALREETIARQKKMGVIPEDAKLAPMPKDIKEWETLSDDEKRLFALQMETFAGFAEHTDVEVGRLVDAIDEIGVLDNTLFIYIMGDNGSSAEGGLEGTFNELVHLNGIFDAETIESMLERADDWGGPDSFPHMSCGWAVATDAPFKWTKQMAADFGGTRNGMVMHWPAGFEAKGEIRSQWHHVNDVAATVLEAAKIPPSKSINGVKQKPLDGVSMLYAVQDKDAAERHTTQYFEMFGNRAIYHEGWLARVVHQVPWHGKPLCTLQEDVWELYNIEKDFSLTRDLAEERPEKLKELQAVFKKEAIANSVFPLDDRLYERFNAALAGRPDLMGDRKSLTLAHGMEGILENTFLNVKNTSKTIEADVTLNGKDQGIILCQGGKFGGWALYMNDGKPGYTYNWFGLARYTIESPVAIEGGKAKIKLTFDYDGGGIGKGGTATLFVDGKKVAEGRVEQTEPAVFSADETADVGVDDATQVVETLFGNRQESEFTGHVNSVRTSIAGSE
;
A
#
# COMPACT_ATOMS: atom_id res chain seq x y z
N MET A 1 -82.00 -25.01 14.24
CA MET A 1 -83.08 -25.41 13.29
C MET A 1 -83.03 -24.39 12.17
N THR A 2 -82.84 -24.66 10.87
CA THR A 2 -82.95 -25.86 10.03
C THR A 2 -82.16 -25.60 8.72
N LYS A 3 -81.68 -26.68 8.09
CA LYS A 3 -80.90 -26.76 6.84
C LYS A 3 -81.74 -26.51 5.57
N SER A 4 -81.08 -26.13 4.45
CA SER A 4 -81.18 -26.71 3.07
C SER A 4 -80.78 -25.66 2.00
N HIS A 5 -79.69 -25.81 1.24
CA HIS A 5 -79.49 -26.53 -0.05
C HIS A 5 -80.02 -25.85 -1.35
N TRP A 6 -79.05 -25.44 -2.20
CA TRP A 6 -78.93 -25.52 -3.67
C TRP A 6 -79.87 -24.77 -4.66
N TRP A 7 -79.24 -23.82 -5.41
CA TRP A 7 -79.27 -23.40 -6.85
C TRP A 7 -80.53 -23.56 -7.75
N PRO A 8 -80.75 -22.74 -8.83
CA PRO A 8 -79.74 -22.41 -9.87
C PRO A 8 -79.81 -21.02 -10.58
N PHE A 9 -78.80 -20.82 -11.44
CA PHE A 9 -78.61 -19.88 -12.57
C PHE A 9 -79.86 -19.25 -13.21
N PHE A 10 -79.76 -17.96 -13.59
CA PHE A 10 -79.96 -17.47 -14.97
C PHE A 10 -79.52 -15.99 -15.14
N VAL A 11 -78.54 -15.79 -16.03
CA VAL A 11 -78.33 -14.70 -17.03
C VAL A 11 -78.67 -13.26 -16.66
N PHE A 12 -77.64 -12.38 -16.72
CA PHE A 12 -77.75 -11.10 -17.42
C PHE A 12 -76.43 -10.74 -18.10
N ALA A 13 -76.52 -10.47 -19.40
CA ALA A 13 -75.46 -9.92 -20.23
C ALA A 13 -75.18 -8.47 -19.82
N ILE A 14 -73.90 -8.10 -19.71
CA ILE A 14 -73.48 -6.70 -19.65
C ILE A 14 -72.42 -6.47 -20.73
N LEU A 15 -72.75 -5.50 -21.57
CA LEU A 15 -71.95 -4.95 -22.65
C LEU A 15 -70.58 -4.48 -22.17
N GLY A 16 -69.58 -4.74 -23.01
CA GLY A 16 -68.24 -4.20 -22.86
C GLY A 16 -68.21 -2.68 -23.01
N VAL A 17 -67.40 -2.07 -22.16
CA VAL A 17 -66.71 -0.80 -22.43
C VAL A 17 -65.25 -1.08 -22.14
N GLY A 18 -64.46 -1.26 -23.19
CA GLY A 18 -63.01 -1.32 -23.11
C GLY A 18 -62.48 0.05 -22.72
N LEU A 19 -61.96 0.16 -21.51
CA LEU A 19 -61.07 1.24 -21.14
C LEU A 19 -59.67 0.88 -21.64
N ILE A 20 -59.36 1.41 -22.83
CA ILE A 20 -58.00 1.53 -23.34
C ILE A 20 -57.28 2.49 -22.38
N PHE A 21 -56.53 1.93 -21.43
CA PHE A 21 -55.45 2.69 -20.80
C PHE A 21 -54.40 2.91 -21.89
N ASN A 22 -54.44 4.08 -22.53
CA ASN A 22 -53.27 4.64 -23.18
C ASN A 22 -52.23 4.89 -22.08
N ALA A 23 -51.41 3.89 -21.82
CA ALA A 23 -50.08 4.13 -21.28
C ALA A 23 -49.35 4.96 -22.33
N LEU A 24 -49.44 6.29 -22.19
CA LEU A 24 -48.42 7.17 -22.73
C LEU A 24 -47.13 6.73 -22.04
N ASN A 25 -46.34 5.93 -22.77
CA ASN A 25 -44.91 5.79 -22.56
C ASN A 25 -44.33 7.21 -22.59
N PHE A 26 -44.30 7.86 -21.43
CA PHE A 26 -43.17 8.70 -21.12
C PHE A 26 -42.01 7.73 -21.01
N ALA A 27 -41.29 7.54 -22.12
CA ALA A 27 -39.90 7.15 -22.02
C ALA A 27 -39.30 8.07 -20.95
N SER A 28 -38.83 7.51 -19.83
CA SER A 28 -38.05 8.29 -18.88
C SER A 28 -36.92 8.94 -19.67
N ALA A 29 -36.52 10.15 -19.29
CA ALA A 29 -35.40 10.84 -19.93
C ALA A 29 -34.03 10.14 -19.69
N GLU A 30 -34.04 8.84 -19.37
CA GLU A 30 -32.94 7.87 -19.56
C GLU A 30 -32.84 7.42 -21.03
N ASP A 31 -33.16 8.30 -21.99
CA ASP A 31 -32.54 8.20 -23.30
C ASP A 31 -31.02 8.23 -23.06
N GLU A 32 -30.37 7.08 -23.26
CA GLU A 32 -29.06 6.67 -22.75
C GLU A 32 -28.05 7.82 -22.56
N LEU A 33 -27.82 8.24 -21.31
CA LEU A 33 -26.72 9.13 -20.98
C LEU A 33 -25.42 8.55 -21.56
N ASP A 34 -24.62 9.35 -22.28
CA ASP A 34 -23.28 8.91 -22.68
C ASP A 34 -22.38 8.83 -21.45
N ARG A 35 -22.30 7.63 -20.87
CA ARG A 35 -21.46 7.32 -19.71
C ARG A 35 -19.99 7.10 -20.08
N THR A 36 -19.61 7.23 -21.36
CA THR A 36 -18.22 7.05 -21.83
C THR A 36 -17.43 8.35 -21.91
N THR A 37 -18.09 9.51 -21.83
CA THR A 37 -17.47 10.83 -21.83
C THR A 37 -17.81 11.56 -20.54
N LEU A 38 -16.81 11.81 -19.69
CA LEU A 38 -17.01 12.33 -18.34
C LEU A 38 -16.38 13.73 -18.16
N PRO A 39 -17.03 14.64 -17.41
CA PRO A 39 -18.35 14.50 -16.77
C PRO A 39 -19.51 14.43 -17.78
N ILE A 40 -20.60 13.74 -17.42
CA ILE A 40 -21.81 13.65 -18.25
C ILE A 40 -22.41 15.05 -18.42
N GLU A 41 -22.61 15.48 -19.67
CA GLU A 41 -23.15 16.81 -19.96
C GLU A 41 -24.64 16.91 -19.59
N PRO A 42 -25.07 18.01 -18.95
CA PRO A 42 -26.49 18.26 -18.70
C PRO A 42 -27.25 18.48 -20.01
N PRO A 43 -28.55 18.15 -20.07
CA PRO A 43 -29.36 18.37 -21.25
C PRO A 43 -29.42 19.86 -21.60
N LYS A 44 -29.27 20.18 -22.89
CA LYS A 44 -29.39 21.56 -23.39
C LYS A 44 -30.83 22.04 -23.24
N ARG A 45 -31.05 23.02 -22.35
CA ARG A 45 -32.38 23.61 -22.10
C ARG A 45 -32.68 24.73 -23.08
N LYS A 46 -33.93 24.79 -23.58
CA LYS A 46 -34.40 25.93 -24.39
C LYS A 46 -34.51 27.20 -23.53
N PRO A 47 -34.26 28.40 -24.09
CA PRO A 47 -34.51 29.66 -23.38
C PRO A 47 -35.97 29.78 -22.92
N ILE A 48 -36.19 30.21 -21.67
CA ILE A 48 -37.53 30.48 -21.14
C ILE A 48 -37.97 31.86 -21.61
N THR A 49 -39.08 31.93 -22.34
CA THR A 49 -39.63 33.19 -22.87
C THR A 49 -40.72 33.78 -21.98
N GLU A 50 -41.22 33.03 -20.99
CA GLU A 50 -42.19 33.52 -20.02
C GLU A 50 -41.52 34.51 -19.07
N PHE A 51 -42.11 35.71 -18.96
CA PHE A 51 -41.57 36.81 -18.17
C PHE A 51 -41.79 36.61 -16.67
N ASP A 52 -42.97 36.08 -16.29
CA ASP A 52 -43.31 35.85 -14.89
C ASP A 52 -42.87 34.43 -14.48
N ALA A 53 -41.83 34.33 -13.63
CA ALA A 53 -41.33 33.05 -13.14
C ALA A 53 -42.39 32.17 -12.45
N ARG A 54 -43.51 32.75 -11.99
CA ARG A 54 -44.65 32.00 -11.41
C ARG A 54 -45.51 31.32 -12.47
N LYS A 55 -45.41 31.75 -13.73
CA LYS A 55 -46.10 31.19 -14.89
C LYS A 55 -45.17 30.31 -15.75
N ALA A 56 -43.86 30.42 -15.54
CA ALA A 56 -42.87 29.58 -16.19
C ALA A 56 -42.92 28.15 -15.63
N THR A 57 -42.76 27.16 -16.51
CA THR A 57 -42.56 25.76 -16.09
C THR A 57 -41.09 25.55 -15.76
N LYS A 58 -40.79 25.13 -14.52
CA LYS A 58 -39.42 24.81 -14.11
C LYS A 58 -38.99 23.50 -14.77
N PRO A 59 -37.81 23.45 -15.42
CA PRO A 59 -37.25 22.19 -15.87
C PRO A 59 -36.89 21.32 -14.65
N ALA A 60 -37.00 20.00 -14.80
CA ALA A 60 -36.53 19.07 -13.78
C ALA A 60 -35.02 19.27 -13.52
N PRO A 61 -34.55 19.17 -12.26
CA PRO A 61 -33.12 19.10 -11.96
C PRO A 61 -32.45 17.99 -12.78
N PHE A 62 -31.22 18.23 -13.22
CA PHE A 62 -30.40 17.18 -13.83
C PHE A 62 -29.40 16.71 -12.80
N ASN A 63 -29.53 15.47 -12.37
CA ASN A 63 -28.59 14.79 -11.49
C ASN A 63 -28.14 13.52 -12.20
N VAL A 64 -26.85 13.19 -12.09
CA VAL A 64 -26.35 11.90 -12.56
C VAL A 64 -26.52 10.89 -11.45
N GLU A 65 -27.32 9.86 -11.70
CA GLU A 65 -27.53 8.74 -10.81
C GLU A 65 -26.78 7.50 -11.34
N ALA A 66 -26.40 6.62 -10.42
CA ALA A 66 -25.85 5.31 -10.76
C ALA A 66 -26.90 4.48 -11.54
N PRO A 67 -26.48 3.60 -12.45
CA PRO A 67 -27.40 2.71 -13.14
C PRO A 67 -28.29 1.92 -12.17
N GLU A 68 -29.54 1.64 -12.56
CA GLU A 68 -30.45 0.87 -11.72
C GLU A 68 -29.86 -0.51 -11.36
N GLY A 69 -29.87 -0.82 -10.06
CA GLY A 69 -29.32 -2.07 -9.53
C GLY A 69 -27.79 -2.13 -9.48
N ALA A 70 -27.09 -1.00 -9.66
CA ALA A 70 -25.66 -0.95 -9.42
C ALA A 70 -25.35 -1.23 -7.93
N PRO A 71 -24.35 -2.06 -7.61
CA PRO A 71 -24.05 -2.40 -6.22
C PRO A 71 -23.21 -1.31 -5.54
N ASN A 72 -23.21 -1.32 -4.21
CA ASN A 72 -22.10 -0.76 -3.47
C ASN A 72 -20.85 -1.58 -3.74
N VAL A 73 -19.66 -1.00 -3.58
CA VAL A 73 -18.40 -1.70 -3.82
C VAL A 73 -17.46 -1.48 -2.66
N VAL A 74 -16.88 -2.55 -2.14
CA VAL A 74 -15.80 -2.49 -1.15
C VAL A 74 -14.65 -3.36 -1.65
N ILE A 75 -13.50 -2.74 -1.85
CA ILE A 75 -12.26 -3.46 -2.14
C ILE A 75 -11.41 -3.41 -0.87
N VAL A 76 -11.10 -4.58 -0.32
CA VAL A 76 -10.14 -4.75 0.78
C VAL A 76 -8.82 -5.23 0.17
N LEU A 77 -7.72 -4.55 0.49
CA LEU A 77 -6.37 -4.92 0.07
C LEU A 77 -5.45 -4.93 1.29
N ILE A 78 -4.90 -6.10 1.61
CA ILE A 78 -3.90 -6.24 2.68
C ILE A 78 -2.50 -6.22 2.06
N ASP A 79 -1.54 -5.69 2.80
CA ASP A 79 -0.16 -5.46 2.40
C ASP A 79 0.72 -6.66 2.77
N ASP A 80 1.59 -7.13 1.86
CA ASP A 80 2.68 -8.08 2.18
C ASP A 80 2.30 -9.43 2.84
N ILE A 81 1.24 -10.10 2.39
CA ILE A 81 0.88 -11.42 2.90
C ILE A 81 0.61 -12.43 1.79
N GLY A 82 1.14 -13.65 2.00
CA GLY A 82 1.21 -14.70 1.00
C GLY A 82 -0.02 -15.55 0.78
N PHE A 83 -0.05 -16.23 -0.38
CA PHE A 83 -1.10 -17.15 -0.79
C PHE A 83 -1.41 -18.24 0.24
N GLY A 84 -0.38 -18.80 0.88
CA GLY A 84 -0.48 -19.89 1.85
C GLY A 84 -0.51 -19.44 3.32
N ALA A 85 -0.71 -18.15 3.58
CA ALA A 85 -0.64 -17.60 4.94
C ALA A 85 -1.90 -17.89 5.76
N THR A 86 -3.08 -17.74 5.13
CA THR A 86 -4.37 -17.68 5.83
C THR A 86 -5.25 -18.91 5.64
N THR A 87 -6.10 -19.17 6.63
CA THR A 87 -6.94 -20.38 6.72
C THR A 87 -7.76 -20.67 5.45
N PRO A 88 -8.41 -19.70 4.78
CA PRO A 88 -9.22 -19.98 3.57
C PRO A 88 -8.43 -20.54 2.38
N PHE A 89 -7.11 -20.36 2.39
CA PHE A 89 -6.15 -20.86 1.42
C PHE A 89 -5.16 -21.86 2.03
N GLY A 90 -5.54 -22.48 3.16
CA GLY A 90 -4.83 -23.59 3.80
C GLY A 90 -3.68 -23.20 4.72
N GLY A 91 -3.47 -21.91 4.97
CA GLY A 91 -2.47 -21.43 5.92
C GLY A 91 -2.86 -21.58 7.39
N ALA A 92 -1.95 -21.19 8.28
CA ALA A 92 -2.12 -21.32 9.74
C ALA A 92 -2.69 -20.06 10.42
N ILE A 93 -2.67 -18.91 9.74
CA ILE A 93 -3.18 -17.66 10.29
C ILE A 93 -4.71 -17.67 10.25
N GLU A 94 -5.33 -17.38 11.39
CA GLU A 94 -6.77 -17.28 11.53
C GLU A 94 -7.22 -15.93 10.91
N THR A 95 -8.23 -15.99 10.04
CA THR A 95 -8.83 -14.80 9.39
C THR A 95 -10.35 -15.01 9.36
N PRO A 96 -11.04 -14.83 10.50
CA PRO A 96 -12.46 -15.13 10.62
C PRO A 96 -13.35 -14.38 9.62
N THR A 97 -13.06 -13.11 9.33
CA THR A 97 -13.83 -12.30 8.38
C THR A 97 -13.62 -12.79 6.95
N PHE A 98 -12.36 -12.96 6.52
CA PHE A 98 -12.04 -13.49 5.20
C PHE A 98 -12.62 -14.91 5.02
N SER A 99 -12.58 -15.74 6.06
CA SER A 99 -13.20 -17.08 6.06
C SER A 99 -14.71 -17.02 5.90
N LYS A 100 -15.40 -16.16 6.67
CA LYS A 100 -16.87 -15.96 6.57
C LYS A 100 -17.27 -15.49 5.17
N LEU A 101 -16.52 -14.55 4.58
CA LEU A 101 -16.78 -14.08 3.22
C LEU A 101 -16.48 -15.17 2.18
N ALA A 102 -15.43 -15.98 2.38
CA ALA A 102 -15.10 -17.09 1.49
C ALA A 102 -16.19 -18.18 1.48
N GLU A 103 -16.71 -18.52 2.66
CA GLU A 103 -17.79 -19.51 2.83
C GLU A 103 -19.11 -19.06 2.18
N ASN A 104 -19.36 -17.75 2.18
CA ASN A 104 -20.58 -17.15 1.62
C ASN A 104 -20.38 -16.51 0.24
N GLY A 105 -19.19 -16.67 -0.34
CA GLY A 105 -18.80 -16.10 -1.62
C GLY A 105 -18.01 -17.09 -2.46
N VAL A 106 -17.08 -16.59 -3.27
CA VAL A 106 -16.23 -17.40 -4.14
C VAL A 106 -14.77 -17.06 -3.94
N ARG A 107 -13.92 -18.09 -3.89
CA ARG A 107 -12.45 -17.97 -3.78
C ARG A 107 -11.81 -18.07 -5.16
N PHE A 108 -10.88 -17.20 -5.47
CA PHE A 108 -10.03 -17.29 -6.65
C PHE A 108 -8.64 -17.77 -6.23
N ASN A 109 -8.22 -18.93 -6.74
CA ASN A 109 -6.93 -19.55 -6.40
C ASN A 109 -5.82 -19.30 -7.45
N ARG A 110 -6.17 -18.64 -8.56
CA ARG A 110 -5.27 -18.22 -9.65
C ARG A 110 -5.41 -16.71 -9.92
N PHE A 111 -5.65 -15.93 -8.87
CA PHE A 111 -5.60 -14.48 -8.90
C PHE A 111 -4.16 -13.99 -8.65
N HIS A 112 -3.70 -13.06 -9.48
CA HIS A 112 -2.33 -12.55 -9.42
C HIS A 112 -2.32 -11.04 -9.23
N THR A 113 -1.38 -10.56 -8.45
CA THR A 113 -0.98 -9.18 -8.34
C THR A 113 0.34 -8.97 -9.11
N THR A 114 0.91 -7.78 -9.01
CA THR A 114 2.33 -7.65 -9.30
C THR A 114 3.15 -8.27 -8.16
N ALA A 115 4.46 -8.04 -8.13
CA ALA A 115 5.32 -8.48 -7.03
C ALA A 115 5.67 -7.35 -6.05
N LEU A 116 5.00 -6.18 -6.13
CA LEU A 116 5.28 -5.03 -5.27
C LEU A 116 4.07 -4.09 -5.11
N CYS A 117 4.03 -3.37 -3.99
CA CYS A 117 2.88 -2.63 -3.51
C CYS A 117 2.39 -1.50 -4.44
N SER A 118 3.15 -0.41 -4.65
CA SER A 118 2.71 0.70 -5.53
C SER A 118 2.33 0.22 -6.94
N PRO A 119 3.11 -0.66 -7.60
CA PRO A 119 2.75 -1.24 -8.89
C PRO A 119 1.39 -1.98 -8.88
N THR A 120 1.12 -2.79 -7.86
CA THR A 120 -0.18 -3.46 -7.70
C THR A 120 -1.32 -2.46 -7.53
N ARG A 121 -1.15 -1.46 -6.66
CA ARG A 121 -2.18 -0.46 -6.34
C ARG A 121 -2.53 0.40 -7.57
N ALA A 122 -1.50 0.85 -8.29
CA ALA A 122 -1.67 1.55 -9.57
C ALA A 122 -2.36 0.69 -10.62
N SER A 123 -2.05 -0.61 -10.67
CA SER A 123 -2.67 -1.54 -11.60
C SER A 123 -4.14 -1.81 -11.26
N LEU A 124 -4.44 -2.01 -9.98
CA LEU A 124 -5.78 -2.20 -9.41
C LEU A 124 -6.70 -1.00 -9.75
N LEU A 125 -6.29 0.20 -9.36
CA LEU A 125 -7.14 1.39 -9.45
C LEU A 125 -7.26 1.92 -10.88
N SER A 126 -6.28 1.65 -11.75
CA SER A 126 -6.35 2.05 -13.16
C SER A 126 -6.93 0.98 -14.09
N GLY A 127 -6.98 -0.29 -13.67
CA GLY A 127 -7.34 -1.41 -14.54
C GLY A 127 -6.37 -1.65 -15.69
N ARG A 128 -5.12 -1.21 -15.53
CA ARG A 128 -4.06 -1.24 -16.55
C ARG A 128 -2.79 -1.81 -15.98
N ASN A 129 -1.86 -2.22 -16.84
CA ASN A 129 -0.56 -2.70 -16.41
C ASN A 129 0.26 -1.59 -15.75
N HIS A 130 1.00 -1.93 -14.70
CA HIS A 130 1.70 -0.97 -13.86
C HIS A 130 2.74 -0.12 -14.62
N HIS A 131 3.49 -0.72 -15.55
CA HIS A 131 4.37 0.06 -16.44
C HIS A 131 3.62 0.97 -17.41
N ASN A 132 2.45 0.53 -17.92
CA ASN A 132 1.62 1.33 -18.84
C ASN A 132 1.10 2.63 -18.16
N VAL A 133 1.12 2.68 -16.82
CA VAL A 133 0.77 3.84 -16.00
C VAL A 133 1.97 4.45 -15.26
N ASN A 134 3.20 4.12 -15.68
CA ASN A 134 4.48 4.62 -15.17
C ASN A 134 4.81 4.30 -13.70
N VAL A 135 4.30 3.18 -13.17
CA VAL A 135 4.58 2.70 -11.82
C VAL A 135 5.24 1.32 -11.93
N GLY A 136 6.48 1.28 -12.41
CA GLY A 136 7.27 0.06 -12.59
C GLY A 136 7.78 -0.52 -11.27
N SER A 137 8.03 0.35 -10.28
CA SER A 137 8.45 0.03 -8.91
C SER A 137 7.76 0.96 -7.91
N VAL A 138 8.17 0.90 -6.63
CA VAL A 138 7.72 1.89 -5.63
C VAL A 138 8.15 3.31 -5.99
N MET A 139 7.37 4.29 -5.51
CA MET A 139 7.49 5.71 -5.86
C MET A 139 8.84 6.31 -5.43
N GLU A 140 9.42 5.79 -4.35
CA GLU A 140 10.67 6.19 -3.73
C GLU A 140 11.89 5.89 -4.63
N VAL A 141 11.78 4.84 -5.44
CA VAL A 141 12.83 4.37 -6.35
C VAL A 141 12.45 4.51 -7.81
N ALA A 142 11.41 5.27 -8.15
CA ALA A 142 11.07 5.59 -9.53
C ALA A 142 12.27 6.16 -10.33
N THR A 143 12.21 6.11 -11.66
CA THR A 143 13.33 6.51 -12.54
C THR A 143 12.91 7.57 -13.56
N GLY A 144 13.88 8.06 -14.32
CA GLY A 144 13.62 8.96 -15.46
C GLY A 144 13.08 8.28 -16.72
N PHE A 145 12.85 6.96 -16.72
CA PHE A 145 12.43 6.21 -17.90
C PHE A 145 10.90 6.04 -17.99
N PRO A 146 10.30 6.14 -19.19
CA PRO A 146 8.91 5.73 -19.41
C PRO A 146 8.68 4.30 -18.92
N GLY A 147 7.52 4.04 -18.33
CA GLY A 147 7.28 2.78 -17.63
C GLY A 147 7.49 2.86 -16.13
N ASN A 148 8.35 3.77 -15.66
CA ASN A 148 8.65 3.88 -14.25
C ASN A 148 8.95 5.32 -13.78
N LEU A 149 8.23 6.30 -14.33
CA LEU A 149 8.38 7.71 -13.95
C LEU A 149 7.92 8.04 -12.52
N GLY A 150 7.27 7.10 -11.81
CA GLY A 150 6.65 7.37 -10.52
C GLY A 150 5.55 8.41 -10.63
N MET A 151 4.85 8.46 -11.77
CA MET A 151 3.77 9.42 -12.00
C MET A 151 2.72 8.83 -12.94
N ARG A 152 1.54 8.57 -12.39
CA ARG A 152 0.39 8.20 -13.22
C ARG A 152 0.09 9.30 -14.26
N PRO A 153 -0.04 8.94 -15.56
CA PRO A 153 -0.36 9.89 -16.61
C PRO A 153 -1.86 10.25 -16.60
N ASN A 154 -2.21 11.39 -17.21
CA ASN A 154 -3.59 11.88 -17.24
C ASN A 154 -4.54 11.06 -18.13
N ASP A 155 -4.01 10.23 -19.02
CA ASP A 155 -4.76 9.31 -19.88
C ASP A 155 -4.96 7.92 -19.25
N ALA A 156 -4.59 7.75 -17.98
CA ALA A 156 -4.80 6.53 -17.20
C ALA A 156 -5.42 6.83 -15.82
N LYS A 157 -6.50 7.62 -15.79
CA LYS A 157 -7.24 7.92 -14.56
C LYS A 157 -7.80 6.65 -13.92
N TYR A 158 -7.97 6.70 -12.60
CA TYR A 158 -8.54 5.60 -11.85
C TYR A 158 -10.04 5.45 -12.09
N PHE A 159 -10.53 4.21 -11.99
CA PHE A 159 -11.95 3.92 -12.20
C PHE A 159 -12.83 4.54 -11.10
N ALA A 160 -12.27 4.90 -9.94
CA ALA A 160 -12.95 5.70 -8.90
C ALA A 160 -13.53 7.00 -9.48
N GLU A 161 -12.78 7.70 -10.36
CA GLU A 161 -13.25 8.92 -11.00
C GLU A 161 -14.40 8.63 -11.99
N THR A 162 -14.35 7.47 -12.64
CA THR A 162 -15.44 6.99 -13.50
C THR A 162 -16.71 6.70 -12.69
N LEU A 163 -16.59 6.02 -11.54
CA LEU A 163 -17.72 5.74 -10.65
C LEU A 163 -18.31 7.04 -10.09
N ARG A 164 -17.47 7.96 -9.60
CA ARG A 164 -17.91 9.24 -9.05
C ARG A 164 -18.73 10.05 -10.05
N HIS A 165 -18.25 10.18 -11.29
CA HIS A 165 -18.99 10.87 -12.35
C HIS A 165 -20.25 10.14 -12.82
N ASN A 166 -20.41 8.88 -12.44
CA ASN A 166 -21.60 8.06 -12.70
C ASN A 166 -22.48 7.89 -11.45
N GLY A 167 -22.37 8.79 -10.47
CA GLY A 167 -23.33 8.86 -9.37
C GLY A 167 -22.94 8.09 -8.10
N TYR A 168 -21.70 7.61 -7.98
CA TYR A 168 -21.19 7.03 -6.73
C TYR A 168 -20.69 8.10 -5.75
N SER A 169 -20.70 7.79 -4.46
CA SER A 169 -19.81 8.40 -3.46
C SER A 169 -18.55 7.54 -3.34
N THR A 170 -17.36 8.15 -3.36
CA THR A 170 -16.10 7.39 -3.38
C THR A 170 -15.23 7.73 -2.17
N ALA A 171 -14.68 6.74 -1.49
CA ALA A 171 -13.79 6.93 -0.35
C ALA A 171 -12.62 5.94 -0.37
N ALA A 172 -11.47 6.41 0.12
CA ALA A 172 -10.28 5.59 0.32
C ALA A 172 -9.81 5.69 1.78
N PHE A 173 -9.44 4.57 2.38
CA PHE A 173 -8.94 4.50 3.75
C PHE A 173 -7.65 3.67 3.79
N GLY A 174 -6.63 4.20 4.47
CA GLY A 174 -5.34 3.54 4.70
C GLY A 174 -4.23 3.92 3.72
N LYS A 175 -3.41 2.95 3.33
CA LYS A 175 -2.22 3.14 2.49
C LYS A 175 -2.59 3.54 1.07
N TRP A 176 -2.01 4.66 0.61
CA TRP A 176 -2.11 5.09 -0.78
C TRP A 176 -0.93 4.60 -1.63
N HIS A 177 0.28 5.10 -1.35
CA HIS A 177 1.53 4.73 -2.02
C HIS A 177 1.60 4.95 -3.54
N GLU A 178 0.77 5.85 -4.08
CA GLU A 178 0.72 6.15 -5.52
C GLU A 178 0.95 7.63 -5.85
N THR A 179 1.12 8.47 -4.81
CA THR A 179 1.49 9.88 -4.99
C THR A 179 3.01 9.98 -5.18
N PRO A 180 3.50 10.71 -6.20
CA PRO A 180 4.94 10.90 -6.36
C PRO A 180 5.54 11.58 -5.13
N THR A 181 6.65 11.07 -4.63
CA THR A 181 7.22 11.49 -3.35
C THR A 181 7.58 12.99 -3.29
N TRP A 182 7.97 13.58 -4.42
CA TRP A 182 8.24 15.02 -4.56
C TRP A 182 7.00 15.91 -4.63
N GLU A 183 5.80 15.33 -4.75
CA GLU A 183 4.51 16.06 -4.75
C GLU A 183 3.84 16.06 -3.37
N VAL A 184 4.41 15.36 -2.39
CA VAL A 184 3.87 15.25 -1.03
C VAL A 184 4.36 16.42 -0.17
N SER A 185 3.98 17.64 -0.58
CA SER A 185 4.34 18.86 0.14
C SER A 185 3.20 19.89 0.13
N VAL A 186 3.34 20.91 0.99
CA VAL A 186 2.46 22.10 1.00
C VAL A 186 2.50 22.91 -0.30
N SER A 187 3.45 22.64 -1.20
CA SER A 187 3.53 23.30 -2.51
C SER A 187 2.65 22.61 -3.57
N GLY A 188 2.15 21.40 -3.28
CA GLY A 188 1.50 20.54 -4.27
C GLY A 188 2.48 20.10 -5.38
N PRO A 189 1.96 19.72 -6.57
CA PRO A 189 0.55 19.74 -6.97
C PRO A 189 -0.29 18.65 -6.29
N TYR A 190 -1.59 18.90 -6.12
CA TYR A 190 -2.50 17.96 -5.44
C TYR A 190 -3.28 17.03 -6.38
N PHE A 191 -3.18 17.17 -7.70
CA PHE A 191 -4.07 16.45 -8.63
C PHE A 191 -3.80 14.93 -8.76
N ARG A 192 -2.73 14.42 -8.16
CA ARG A 192 -2.45 12.98 -8.02
C ARG A 192 -2.71 12.43 -6.62
N TRP A 193 -3.10 13.29 -5.68
CA TRP A 193 -3.55 12.86 -4.38
C TRP A 193 -4.88 12.09 -4.49
N PRO A 194 -5.22 11.25 -3.49
CA PRO A 194 -6.45 10.44 -3.51
C PRO A 194 -7.71 11.25 -3.84
N THR A 195 -7.90 12.39 -3.16
CA THR A 195 -9.10 13.25 -3.29
C THR A 195 -9.24 13.95 -4.64
N HIS A 196 -8.16 13.97 -5.43
CA HIS A 196 -8.16 14.51 -6.78
C HIS A 196 -7.96 13.42 -7.84
N SER A 197 -7.98 12.15 -7.41
CA SER A 197 -7.82 10.96 -8.23
C SER A 197 -9.09 10.11 -8.30
N GLY A 198 -10.24 10.72 -7.98
CA GLY A 198 -11.55 10.09 -8.08
C GLY A 198 -12.21 9.77 -6.75
N PHE A 199 -11.53 9.96 -5.62
CA PHE A 199 -12.09 9.78 -4.28
C PHE A 199 -12.65 11.11 -3.72
N ASP A 200 -13.81 11.09 -3.10
CA ASP A 200 -14.37 12.25 -2.40
C ASP A 200 -13.85 12.36 -0.95
N LYS A 201 -13.51 11.23 -0.34
CA LYS A 201 -12.89 11.12 1.00
C LYS A 201 -11.58 10.34 0.92
N PHE A 202 -10.58 10.78 1.67
CA PHE A 202 -9.38 10.00 1.96
C PHE A 202 -9.02 10.15 3.43
N TYR A 203 -8.68 9.06 4.10
CA TYR A 203 -8.07 9.06 5.43
C TYR A 203 -7.00 7.98 5.50
N GLY A 204 -5.74 8.37 5.60
CA GLY A 204 -4.64 7.41 5.74
C GLY A 204 -3.28 8.02 5.40
N PHE A 205 -2.31 7.18 5.03
CA PHE A 205 -0.93 7.62 4.79
C PHE A 205 -0.54 7.50 3.31
N ILE A 206 0.42 8.34 2.90
CA ILE A 206 0.85 8.45 1.50
C ILE A 206 2.06 7.56 1.19
N GLY A 207 2.96 7.36 2.16
CA GLY A 207 4.19 6.57 2.00
C GLY A 207 3.95 5.08 1.77
N GLY A 208 5.06 4.35 1.60
CA GLY A 208 5.06 2.90 1.40
C GLY A 208 4.79 2.07 2.65
N GLU A 209 5.04 2.64 3.81
CA GLU A 209 4.80 2.02 5.12
C GLU A 209 4.53 3.13 6.14
N THR A 210 4.09 2.75 7.34
CA THR A 210 3.97 3.68 8.47
C THR A 210 4.00 2.92 9.79
N ASN A 211 4.47 3.56 10.85
CA ASN A 211 4.33 3.11 12.21
C ASN A 211 2.85 3.03 12.61
N GLN A 212 2.35 1.84 12.93
CA GLN A 212 0.93 1.66 13.26
C GLN A 212 0.51 2.26 14.62
N TRP A 213 1.46 2.58 15.51
CA TRP A 213 1.23 3.21 16.80
C TRP A 213 1.33 4.74 16.73
N GLU A 214 2.19 5.25 15.84
CA GLU A 214 2.49 6.68 15.71
C GLU A 214 2.53 7.13 14.23
N PRO A 215 1.46 6.93 13.44
CA PRO A 215 1.50 7.13 12.00
C PRO A 215 1.41 8.60 11.57
N VAL A 216 1.99 8.94 10.42
CA VAL A 216 1.75 10.22 9.74
C VAL A 216 0.57 10.11 8.77
N ILE A 217 -0.59 10.60 9.22
CA ILE A 217 -1.89 10.47 8.53
C ILE A 217 -2.34 11.78 7.88
N PHE A 218 -3.09 11.66 6.79
CA PHE A 218 -3.74 12.76 6.07
C PHE A 218 -5.24 12.52 5.93
N ASP A 219 -6.03 13.58 6.11
CA ASP A 219 -7.43 13.67 5.68
C ASP A 219 -7.50 14.55 4.42
N GLY A 220 -7.76 13.89 3.29
CA GLY A 220 -7.66 14.49 1.98
C GLY A 220 -6.23 14.88 1.61
N VAL A 221 -5.86 16.14 1.86
CA VAL A 221 -4.51 16.70 1.63
C VAL A 221 -3.93 17.36 2.88
N THR A 222 -4.67 17.29 4.00
CA THR A 222 -4.30 17.94 5.26
C THR A 222 -3.76 16.90 6.21
N ARG A 223 -2.58 17.14 6.79
CA ARG A 223 -2.05 16.25 7.83
C ARG A 223 -2.97 16.27 9.04
N VAL A 224 -3.25 15.10 9.59
CA VAL A 224 -4.00 14.92 10.83
C VAL A 224 -3.00 14.97 11.98
N PRO A 225 -3.20 15.80 13.01
CA PRO A 225 -2.37 15.75 14.21
C PRO A 225 -2.46 14.37 14.87
N LYS A 226 -1.35 13.90 15.43
CA LYS A 226 -1.30 12.65 16.19
C LYS A 226 -2.40 12.62 17.27
N LYS A 227 -3.03 11.45 17.43
CA LYS A 227 -3.98 11.20 18.51
C LYS A 227 -3.21 10.65 19.72
N ASP A 228 -3.21 11.37 20.83
CA ASP A 228 -2.59 10.91 22.08
C ASP A 228 -3.51 9.93 22.82
N GLN A 229 -3.52 8.67 22.36
CA GLN A 229 -4.28 7.57 22.97
C GLN A 229 -3.34 6.41 23.28
N GLU A 230 -3.39 5.89 24.52
CA GLU A 230 -2.48 4.83 25.01
C GLU A 230 -2.60 3.54 24.20
N ASP A 231 -3.82 3.16 23.79
CA ASP A 231 -4.11 1.95 23.01
C ASP A 231 -4.35 2.26 21.51
N TYR A 232 -3.76 3.35 20.99
CA TYR A 232 -3.93 3.72 19.58
C TYR A 232 -3.39 2.64 18.66
N HIS A 233 -4.14 2.25 17.63
CA HIS A 233 -3.61 1.46 16.52
C HIS A 233 -4.27 1.92 15.22
N PHE A 234 -3.46 2.14 14.18
CA PHE A 234 -3.93 2.75 12.94
C PHE A 234 -5.04 1.95 12.26
N THR A 235 -4.93 0.61 12.16
CA THR A 235 -6.02 -0.22 11.61
C THR A 235 -7.37 0.01 12.30
N THR A 236 -7.39 0.12 13.63
CA THR A 236 -8.60 0.39 14.43
C THR A 236 -9.16 1.78 14.17
N ASP A 237 -8.27 2.77 14.02
CA ASP A 237 -8.60 4.16 13.73
C ASP A 237 -9.20 4.31 12.32
N MET A 238 -8.50 3.84 11.28
CA MET A 238 -8.98 3.93 9.89
C MET A 238 -10.28 3.14 9.68
N THR A 239 -10.49 2.02 10.39
CA THR A 239 -11.75 1.28 10.39
C THR A 239 -12.89 2.11 10.97
N THR A 240 -12.63 2.81 12.07
CA THR A 240 -13.63 3.66 12.72
C THR A 240 -14.04 4.80 11.78
N GLU A 241 -13.08 5.47 11.14
CA GLU A 241 -13.34 6.51 10.13
C GLU A 241 -14.13 5.98 8.93
N ALA A 242 -13.83 4.76 8.45
CA ALA A 242 -14.57 4.13 7.37
C ALA A 242 -16.03 3.81 7.74
N ILE A 243 -16.25 3.27 8.94
CA ILE A 243 -17.58 2.95 9.49
C ILE A 243 -18.42 4.23 9.65
N GLU A 244 -17.84 5.28 10.23
CA GLU A 244 -18.53 6.56 10.42
C GLU A 244 -18.90 7.18 9.08
N TRP A 245 -17.98 7.18 8.11
CA TRP A 245 -18.23 7.71 6.78
C TRP A 245 -19.35 6.95 6.05
N VAL A 246 -19.31 5.61 6.04
CA VAL A 246 -20.32 4.81 5.30
C VAL A 246 -21.70 4.92 5.93
N LYS A 247 -21.79 4.90 7.27
CA LYS A 247 -23.06 5.09 7.99
C LYS A 247 -23.64 6.48 7.70
N PHE A 248 -22.80 7.51 7.70
CA PHE A 248 -23.25 8.87 7.41
C PHE A 248 -23.67 9.06 5.96
N GLN A 249 -22.89 8.54 4.99
CA GLN A 249 -23.22 8.60 3.58
C GLN A 249 -24.55 7.90 3.27
N GLN A 250 -24.76 6.70 3.81
CA GLN A 250 -25.97 5.93 3.59
C GLN A 250 -27.20 6.59 4.24
N ALA A 251 -27.05 7.21 5.41
CA ALA A 251 -28.13 7.95 6.05
C ALA A 251 -28.56 9.20 5.25
N MET A 252 -27.60 9.91 4.64
CA MET A 252 -27.85 11.14 3.89
C MET A 252 -28.40 10.88 2.49
N THR A 253 -27.91 9.83 1.81
CA THR A 253 -28.24 9.54 0.41
C THR A 253 -28.41 8.02 0.19
N PRO A 254 -29.45 7.37 0.74
CA PRO A 254 -29.58 5.91 0.74
C PRO A 254 -29.72 5.28 -0.65
N ALA A 255 -30.15 6.05 -1.65
CA ALA A 255 -30.24 5.61 -3.05
C ALA A 255 -28.91 5.75 -3.82
N LYS A 256 -27.91 6.44 -3.25
CA LYS A 256 -26.63 6.68 -3.90
C LYS A 256 -25.62 5.62 -3.43
N PRO A 257 -25.09 4.76 -4.33
CA PRO A 257 -24.14 3.74 -3.91
C PRO A 257 -22.79 4.33 -3.52
N PHE A 258 -22.04 3.58 -2.72
CA PHE A 258 -20.67 3.93 -2.34
C PHE A 258 -19.63 2.98 -2.97
N PHE A 259 -18.43 3.51 -3.16
CA PHE A 259 -17.21 2.74 -3.41
C PHE A 259 -16.19 3.06 -2.31
N ILE A 260 -15.78 2.02 -1.58
CA ILE A 260 -14.73 2.09 -0.56
C ILE A 260 -13.52 1.31 -1.05
N TYR A 261 -12.37 1.98 -1.15
CA TYR A 261 -11.06 1.36 -1.25
C TYR A 261 -10.44 1.32 0.15
N TYR A 262 -10.41 0.14 0.75
CA TYR A 262 -9.92 -0.09 2.11
C TYR A 262 -8.58 -0.84 2.01
N ALA A 263 -7.47 -0.11 2.09
CA ALA A 263 -6.14 -0.67 1.88
C ALA A 263 -5.28 -0.48 3.14
N THR A 264 -5.04 -1.54 3.88
CA THR A 264 -4.37 -1.44 5.19
C THR A 264 -2.87 -1.18 5.03
N GLY A 265 -2.22 -0.64 6.06
CA GLY A 265 -0.75 -0.74 6.20
C GLY A 265 -0.31 -2.12 6.68
N ALA A 266 -1.22 -2.85 7.32
CA ALA A 266 -1.02 -4.25 7.65
C ALA A 266 -1.04 -5.14 6.41
N THR A 267 -0.25 -6.22 6.34
CA THR A 267 0.74 -6.69 7.34
C THR A 267 2.16 -6.34 6.94
N HIS A 268 2.37 -5.20 6.27
CA HIS A 268 3.71 -4.67 5.99
C HIS A 268 4.45 -4.43 7.30
N ALA A 269 5.77 -4.43 7.24
CA ALA A 269 6.56 -3.94 8.35
C ALA A 269 6.38 -2.40 8.54
N PRO A 270 6.58 -1.88 9.75
CA PRO A 270 6.92 -2.62 10.96
C PRO A 270 5.75 -3.50 11.42
N HIS A 271 6.04 -4.76 11.77
CA HIS A 271 5.02 -5.73 12.18
C HIS A 271 4.49 -5.38 13.57
N HIS A 272 3.52 -4.47 13.61
CA HIS A 272 2.94 -3.93 14.83
C HIS A 272 1.60 -4.59 15.12
N ALA A 273 1.47 -5.21 16.29
CA ALA A 273 0.23 -5.85 16.71
C ALA A 273 0.02 -5.64 18.20
N PRO A 274 -1.23 -5.39 18.66
CA PRO A 274 -1.50 -5.38 20.08
C PRO A 274 -1.14 -6.73 20.71
N LYS A 275 -0.55 -6.67 21.91
CA LYS A 275 0.14 -7.80 22.55
C LYS A 275 -0.75 -9.04 22.68
N GLU A 276 -2.02 -8.86 22.98
CA GLU A 276 -3.00 -9.94 23.11
C GLU A 276 -3.21 -10.72 21.80
N TRP A 277 -2.97 -10.12 20.64
CA TRP A 277 -3.04 -10.80 19.35
C TRP A 277 -1.78 -11.62 19.08
N ILE A 278 -0.60 -11.10 19.47
CA ILE A 278 0.67 -11.85 19.39
C ILE A 278 0.58 -13.11 20.28
N GLU A 279 0.10 -12.94 21.51
CA GLU A 279 0.01 -14.03 22.50
C GLU A 279 -0.90 -15.19 22.07
N LYS A 280 -1.90 -14.96 21.20
CA LYS A 280 -2.74 -16.03 20.62
C LYS A 280 -1.95 -17.04 19.79
N TYR A 281 -0.82 -16.62 19.22
CA TYR A 281 0.00 -17.44 18.33
C TYR A 281 1.18 -18.10 19.04
N LYS A 282 1.37 -17.84 20.35
CA LYS A 282 2.49 -18.36 21.12
C LYS A 282 2.67 -19.88 20.97
N GLY A 283 3.83 -20.30 20.47
CA GLY A 283 4.22 -21.69 20.25
C GLY A 283 3.57 -22.36 19.03
N LYS A 284 2.75 -21.65 18.24
CA LYS A 284 2.11 -22.22 17.03
C LYS A 284 3.10 -22.41 15.87
N PHE A 285 4.30 -21.85 15.98
CA PHE A 285 5.32 -21.85 14.91
C PHE A 285 6.64 -22.53 15.32
N ASP A 286 6.69 -23.21 16.47
CA ASP A 286 7.90 -23.84 17.02
C ASP A 286 8.45 -25.00 16.15
N ASP A 287 7.58 -25.59 15.31
CA ASP A 287 7.94 -26.67 14.38
C ASP A 287 8.64 -26.15 13.10
N GLY A 288 8.65 -24.82 12.88
CA GLY A 288 9.43 -24.16 11.84
C GLY A 288 8.81 -24.07 10.45
N TRP A 289 9.48 -23.32 9.57
CA TRP A 289 8.97 -22.96 8.24
C TRP A 289 8.69 -24.15 7.30
N LEU A 290 9.50 -25.21 7.34
CA LEU A 290 9.27 -26.37 6.47
C LEU A 290 8.04 -27.15 6.91
N ALA A 291 7.87 -27.37 8.22
CA ALA A 291 6.68 -28.03 8.77
C ALA A 291 5.43 -27.24 8.40
N LEU A 292 5.44 -25.91 8.58
CA LEU A 292 4.33 -25.04 8.17
C LEU A 292 4.01 -25.21 6.67
N ARG A 293 5.00 -25.23 5.79
CA ARG A 293 4.81 -25.43 4.35
C ARG A 293 4.19 -26.79 4.01
N GLU A 294 4.66 -27.86 4.65
CA GLU A 294 4.15 -29.23 4.45
C GLU A 294 2.70 -29.37 4.92
N GLU A 295 2.37 -28.76 6.06
CA GLU A 295 1.00 -28.73 6.54
C GLU A 295 0.09 -27.89 5.66
N THR A 296 0.56 -26.71 5.24
CA THR A 296 -0.21 -25.80 4.38
C THR A 296 -0.55 -26.46 3.05
N ILE A 297 0.43 -27.09 2.38
CA ILE A 297 0.14 -27.78 1.11
C ILE A 297 -0.82 -28.97 1.32
N ALA A 298 -0.73 -29.68 2.45
CA ALA A 298 -1.66 -30.77 2.78
C ALA A 298 -3.10 -30.24 3.00
N ARG A 299 -3.26 -29.12 3.71
CA ARG A 299 -4.55 -28.44 3.89
C ARG A 299 -5.10 -27.91 2.55
N GLN A 300 -4.27 -27.25 1.75
CA GLN A 300 -4.63 -26.73 0.43
C GLN A 300 -5.21 -27.82 -0.49
N LYS A 301 -4.56 -28.99 -0.56
CA LYS A 301 -5.05 -30.14 -1.33
C LYS A 301 -6.39 -30.65 -0.80
N LYS A 302 -6.47 -30.92 0.51
CA LYS A 302 -7.69 -31.38 1.17
C LYS A 302 -8.89 -30.45 0.92
N MET A 303 -8.64 -29.15 0.81
CA MET A 303 -9.65 -28.12 0.55
C MET A 303 -9.98 -27.93 -0.93
N GLY A 304 -9.21 -28.54 -1.85
CA GLY A 304 -9.32 -28.33 -3.29
C GLY A 304 -8.83 -26.95 -3.77
N VAL A 305 -8.09 -26.21 -2.92
CA VAL A 305 -7.52 -24.89 -3.26
C VAL A 305 -6.42 -25.05 -4.32
N ILE A 306 -5.68 -26.15 -4.28
CA ILE A 306 -4.67 -26.51 -5.28
C ILE A 306 -4.92 -27.94 -5.79
N PRO A 307 -4.37 -28.33 -6.96
CA PRO A 307 -4.46 -29.69 -7.47
C PRO A 307 -3.87 -30.75 -6.52
N GLU A 308 -4.47 -31.94 -6.47
CA GLU A 308 -3.99 -33.07 -5.64
C GLU A 308 -2.55 -33.49 -5.94
N ASP A 309 -2.12 -33.36 -7.20
CA ASP A 309 -0.78 -33.69 -7.66
C ASP A 309 0.23 -32.56 -7.49
N ALA A 310 -0.20 -31.36 -7.06
CA ALA A 310 0.67 -30.21 -6.82
C ALA A 310 1.85 -30.58 -5.91
N LYS A 311 3.02 -30.03 -6.22
CA LYS A 311 4.26 -30.28 -5.48
C LYS A 311 4.59 -29.10 -4.59
N LEU A 312 5.25 -29.37 -3.47
CA LEU A 312 5.84 -28.31 -2.67
C LEU A 312 7.17 -27.92 -3.31
N ALA A 313 7.33 -26.65 -3.67
CA ALA A 313 8.61 -26.16 -4.16
C ALA A 313 9.67 -26.27 -3.05
N PRO A 314 10.95 -26.55 -3.38
CA PRO A 314 12.00 -26.62 -2.38
C PRO A 314 12.28 -25.23 -1.77
N MET A 315 12.72 -25.19 -0.52
CA MET A 315 13.23 -23.97 0.09
C MET A 315 14.41 -23.42 -0.73
N PRO A 316 14.55 -22.08 -0.87
CA PRO A 316 15.79 -21.46 -1.31
C PRO A 316 17.01 -21.94 -0.50
N LYS A 317 18.15 -22.14 -1.17
CA LYS A 317 19.34 -22.77 -0.57
C LYS A 317 20.00 -21.94 0.53
N ASP A 318 19.77 -20.62 0.53
CA ASP A 318 20.36 -19.70 1.50
C ASP A 318 19.65 -19.77 2.86
N ILE A 319 18.42 -20.29 2.89
CA ILE A 319 17.63 -20.41 4.12
C ILE A 319 18.03 -21.71 4.81
N LYS A 320 18.48 -21.60 6.05
CA LYS A 320 18.92 -22.75 6.87
C LYS A 320 17.78 -23.75 7.06
N GLU A 321 18.12 -24.99 7.35
CA GLU A 321 17.13 -25.96 7.83
C GLU A 321 16.78 -25.62 9.28
N TRP A 322 15.48 -25.58 9.62
CA TRP A 322 15.01 -25.22 10.97
C TRP A 322 15.70 -26.03 12.08
N GLU A 323 15.88 -27.33 11.86
CA GLU A 323 16.54 -28.24 12.81
C GLU A 323 18.01 -27.91 13.08
N THR A 324 18.65 -27.15 12.19
CA THR A 324 20.07 -26.76 12.32
C THR A 324 20.26 -25.42 13.03
N LEU A 325 19.17 -24.70 13.31
CA LEU A 325 19.19 -23.45 14.06
C LEU A 325 19.50 -23.69 15.54
N SER A 326 20.16 -22.70 16.15
CA SER A 326 20.28 -22.58 17.60
C SER A 326 18.92 -22.33 18.27
N ASP A 327 18.84 -22.57 19.58
CA ASP A 327 17.62 -22.32 20.37
C ASP A 327 17.22 -20.83 20.35
N ASP A 328 18.22 -19.92 20.33
CA ASP A 328 18.00 -18.48 20.25
C ASP A 328 17.46 -18.05 18.88
N GLU A 329 18.01 -18.60 17.78
CA GLU A 329 17.46 -18.39 16.43
C GLU A 329 16.00 -18.87 16.36
N LYS A 330 15.71 -20.08 16.85
CA LYS A 330 14.33 -20.63 16.85
C LYS A 330 13.38 -19.74 17.66
N ARG A 331 13.80 -19.30 18.85
CA ARG A 331 13.00 -18.41 19.71
C ARG A 331 12.70 -17.08 19.03
N LEU A 332 13.70 -16.44 18.44
CA LEU A 332 13.52 -15.17 17.75
C LEU A 332 12.61 -15.32 16.53
N PHE A 333 12.87 -16.33 15.69
CA PHE A 333 12.10 -16.52 14.47
C PHE A 333 10.65 -16.92 14.78
N ALA A 334 10.38 -17.70 15.83
CA ALA A 334 9.01 -17.95 16.27
C ALA A 334 8.30 -16.64 16.66
N LEU A 335 8.91 -15.79 17.50
CA LEU A 335 8.36 -14.49 17.90
C LEU A 335 8.04 -13.59 16.70
N GLN A 336 8.91 -13.56 15.70
CA GLN A 336 8.69 -12.82 14.44
C GLN A 336 7.40 -13.25 13.75
N MET A 337 7.19 -14.56 13.60
CA MET A 337 6.01 -15.13 12.92
C MET A 337 4.74 -15.01 13.77
N GLU A 338 4.84 -15.16 15.09
CA GLU A 338 3.73 -14.92 16.03
C GLU A 338 3.22 -13.50 15.94
N THR A 339 4.13 -12.53 15.85
CA THR A 339 3.80 -11.11 15.70
C THR A 339 3.12 -10.83 14.37
N PHE A 340 3.69 -11.34 13.27
CA PHE A 340 3.09 -11.22 11.93
C PHE A 340 1.67 -11.82 11.88
N ALA A 341 1.49 -13.02 12.46
CA ALA A 341 0.19 -13.69 12.51
C ALA A 341 -0.83 -12.94 13.40
N GLY A 342 -0.38 -12.41 14.54
CA GLY A 342 -1.20 -11.55 15.40
C GLY A 342 -1.65 -10.28 14.68
N PHE A 343 -0.75 -9.64 13.91
CA PHE A 343 -1.07 -8.45 13.13
C PHE A 343 -2.11 -8.74 12.03
N ALA A 344 -1.94 -9.88 11.35
CA ALA A 344 -2.85 -10.35 10.30
C ALA A 344 -4.27 -10.59 10.84
N GLU A 345 -4.40 -11.35 11.95
CA GLU A 345 -5.72 -11.66 12.53
C GLU A 345 -6.39 -10.40 13.10
N HIS A 346 -5.64 -9.54 13.79
CA HIS A 346 -6.14 -8.24 14.27
C HIS A 346 -6.74 -7.43 13.11
N THR A 347 -6.00 -7.36 11.99
CA THR A 347 -6.44 -6.61 10.81
C THR A 347 -7.68 -7.20 10.17
N ASP A 348 -7.77 -8.52 10.03
CA ASP A 348 -8.96 -9.18 9.48
C ASP A 348 -10.20 -8.98 10.36
N VAL A 349 -10.04 -8.93 11.69
CA VAL A 349 -11.13 -8.63 12.62
C VAL A 349 -11.59 -7.17 12.49
N GLU A 350 -10.67 -6.24 12.28
CA GLU A 350 -10.99 -4.83 11.99
C GLU A 350 -11.75 -4.67 10.65
N VAL A 351 -11.36 -5.41 9.61
CA VAL A 351 -12.16 -5.51 8.37
C VAL A 351 -13.57 -6.05 8.67
N GLY A 352 -13.68 -7.01 9.60
CA GLY A 352 -14.95 -7.55 10.08
C GLY A 352 -15.88 -6.49 10.65
N ARG A 353 -15.35 -5.53 11.42
CA ARG A 353 -16.14 -4.39 11.93
C ARG A 353 -16.76 -3.56 10.80
N LEU A 354 -16.03 -3.34 9.71
CA LEU A 354 -16.56 -2.63 8.54
C LEU A 354 -17.64 -3.45 7.83
N VAL A 355 -17.44 -4.76 7.65
CA VAL A 355 -18.44 -5.67 7.07
C VAL A 355 -19.73 -5.66 7.90
N ASP A 356 -19.60 -5.80 9.22
CA ASP A 356 -20.74 -5.81 10.14
C ASP A 356 -21.47 -4.45 10.13
N ALA A 357 -20.75 -3.32 10.08
CA ALA A 357 -21.36 -2.00 9.95
C ALA A 357 -22.17 -1.82 8.65
N ILE A 358 -21.73 -2.42 7.54
CA ILE A 358 -22.44 -2.41 6.25
C ILE A 358 -23.67 -3.33 6.28
N ASP A 359 -23.59 -4.43 7.03
CA ASP A 359 -24.75 -5.31 7.29
C ASP A 359 -25.80 -4.61 8.17
N GLU A 360 -25.38 -3.93 9.23
CA GLU A 360 -26.24 -3.19 10.15
C GLU A 360 -27.09 -2.11 9.47
N ILE A 361 -26.55 -1.44 8.44
CA ILE A 361 -27.28 -0.46 7.63
C ILE A 361 -28.12 -1.11 6.51
N GLY A 362 -28.10 -2.45 6.40
CA GLY A 362 -29.01 -3.25 5.57
C GLY A 362 -28.66 -3.28 4.09
N VAL A 363 -27.38 -3.07 3.72
CA VAL A 363 -26.96 -3.00 2.31
C VAL A 363 -25.89 -4.03 1.91
N LEU A 364 -25.48 -4.92 2.82
CA LEU A 364 -24.47 -5.95 2.55
C LEU A 364 -24.85 -6.86 1.37
N ASP A 365 -26.12 -7.27 1.26
CA ASP A 365 -26.58 -8.15 0.17
C ASP A 365 -26.32 -7.55 -1.22
N ASN A 366 -26.46 -6.24 -1.38
CA ASN A 366 -26.16 -5.51 -2.62
C ASN A 366 -24.81 -4.76 -2.57
N THR A 367 -23.84 -5.32 -1.84
CA THR A 367 -22.46 -4.83 -1.83
C THR A 367 -21.54 -5.88 -2.44
N LEU A 368 -20.82 -5.51 -3.49
CA LEU A 368 -19.74 -6.29 -4.06
C LEU A 368 -18.48 -6.10 -3.20
N PHE A 369 -18.18 -7.09 -2.38
CA PHE A 369 -16.91 -7.19 -1.65
C PHE A 369 -15.89 -7.95 -2.50
N ILE A 370 -14.73 -7.33 -2.71
CA ILE A 370 -13.54 -7.97 -3.27
C ILE A 370 -12.45 -7.87 -2.21
N TYR A 371 -12.19 -8.96 -1.51
CA TYR A 371 -11.13 -9.04 -0.50
C TYR A 371 -9.92 -9.72 -1.14
N ILE A 372 -8.87 -8.94 -1.39
CA ILE A 372 -7.59 -9.38 -1.90
C ILE A 372 -6.65 -9.56 -0.71
N MET A 373 -6.25 -10.80 -0.44
CA MET A 373 -5.45 -11.10 0.74
C MET A 373 -4.06 -10.49 0.67
N GLY A 374 -3.45 -10.25 -0.49
CA GLY A 374 -2.15 -9.58 -0.56
C GLY A 374 -2.02 -8.72 -1.81
N ASP A 375 -1.39 -7.56 -1.71
CA ASP A 375 -0.99 -6.76 -2.88
C ASP A 375 0.28 -7.30 -3.57
N ASN A 376 0.99 -8.20 -2.90
CA ASN A 376 2.06 -9.05 -3.40
C ASN A 376 2.23 -10.25 -2.45
N GLY A 377 3.21 -11.10 -2.71
CA GLY A 377 3.62 -12.14 -1.77
C GLY A 377 4.10 -11.59 -0.43
N SER A 378 4.40 -12.51 0.49
CA SER A 378 4.94 -12.14 1.82
C SER A 378 6.29 -11.43 1.69
N SER A 379 6.54 -10.42 2.51
CA SER A 379 7.82 -9.69 2.42
C SER A 379 8.98 -10.45 3.03
N ALA A 380 10.15 -10.34 2.39
CA ALA A 380 11.42 -10.93 2.81
C ALA A 380 12.48 -9.86 3.14
N GLU A 381 12.07 -8.60 3.32
CA GLU A 381 12.97 -7.45 3.47
C GLU A 381 13.74 -7.47 4.81
N GLY A 382 13.24 -8.20 5.80
CA GLY A 382 13.98 -8.55 7.02
C GLY A 382 15.17 -9.50 6.81
N GLY A 383 15.50 -9.91 5.59
CA GLY A 383 16.71 -10.69 5.31
C GLY A 383 16.68 -12.11 5.90
N LEU A 384 17.85 -12.71 6.11
CA LEU A 384 17.95 -14.11 6.57
C LEU A 384 17.53 -14.28 8.04
N GLU A 385 17.68 -13.25 8.87
CA GLU A 385 17.51 -13.32 10.34
C GLU A 385 16.32 -12.51 10.85
N GLY A 386 15.66 -11.72 10.00
CA GLY A 386 14.76 -10.66 10.45
C GLY A 386 15.56 -9.45 10.96
N THR A 387 14.85 -8.42 11.40
CA THR A 387 15.45 -7.17 11.89
C THR A 387 14.52 -6.53 12.93
N PHE A 388 15.08 -5.93 13.98
CA PHE A 388 14.30 -5.19 14.97
C PHE A 388 13.96 -3.77 14.49
N ASN A 389 14.75 -3.26 13.53
CA ASN A 389 14.51 -1.99 12.85
C ASN A 389 14.73 -2.12 11.32
N GLU A 390 13.65 -2.27 10.56
CA GLU A 390 13.68 -2.43 9.09
C GLU A 390 14.45 -1.34 8.34
N LEU A 391 14.52 -0.12 8.90
CA LEU A 391 15.27 0.97 8.28
C LEU A 391 16.75 0.63 8.08
N VAL A 392 17.31 -0.27 8.90
CA VAL A 392 18.68 -0.79 8.74
C VAL A 392 18.81 -1.51 7.38
N HIS A 393 17.88 -2.40 7.06
CA HIS A 393 17.88 -3.19 5.83
C HIS A 393 17.47 -2.37 4.60
N LEU A 394 16.54 -1.42 4.74
CA LEU A 394 16.20 -0.47 3.66
C LEU A 394 17.39 0.40 3.24
N ASN A 395 18.38 0.55 4.12
CA ASN A 395 19.66 1.19 3.84
C ASN A 395 20.75 0.24 3.32
N GLY A 396 20.43 -1.04 3.08
CA GLY A 396 21.33 -2.05 2.55
C GLY A 396 22.38 -2.56 3.55
N ILE A 397 22.09 -2.45 4.85
CA ILE A 397 22.95 -2.91 5.95
C ILE A 397 22.27 -4.15 6.55
N PHE A 398 22.98 -5.28 6.60
CA PHE A 398 22.40 -6.58 7.01
C PHE A 398 23.10 -7.21 8.21
N ASP A 399 24.17 -6.58 8.71
CA ASP A 399 25.07 -7.10 9.75
C ASP A 399 25.17 -6.19 10.98
N ALA A 400 24.33 -5.14 11.06
CA ALA A 400 24.34 -4.20 12.18
C ALA A 400 23.65 -4.75 13.44
N GLU A 401 22.70 -5.67 13.26
CA GLU A 401 21.97 -6.32 14.34
C GLU A 401 22.40 -7.79 14.45
N THR A 402 22.36 -8.34 15.66
CA THR A 402 22.61 -9.76 15.94
C THR A 402 21.40 -10.41 16.58
N ILE A 403 21.27 -11.73 16.46
CA ILE A 403 20.25 -12.53 17.17
C ILE A 403 20.18 -12.17 18.67
N GLU A 404 21.33 -12.06 19.34
CA GLU A 404 21.43 -11.70 20.76
C GLU A 404 20.86 -10.30 21.02
N SER A 405 21.29 -9.29 20.25
CA SER A 405 20.81 -7.90 20.42
C SER A 405 19.31 -7.76 20.17
N MET A 406 18.75 -8.52 19.22
CA MET A 406 17.32 -8.54 18.96
C MET A 406 16.55 -9.23 20.09
N LEU A 407 17.08 -10.31 20.65
CA LEU A 407 16.46 -11.03 21.77
C LEU A 407 16.49 -10.24 23.08
N GLU A 408 17.51 -9.40 23.31
CA GLU A 408 17.53 -8.46 24.45
C GLU A 408 16.34 -7.48 24.43
N ARG A 409 15.77 -7.22 23.25
CA ARG A 409 14.62 -6.35 23.00
C ARG A 409 13.34 -7.12 22.67
N ALA A 410 13.31 -8.44 22.89
CA ALA A 410 12.18 -9.29 22.49
C ALA A 410 10.83 -8.87 23.09
N ASP A 411 10.82 -8.30 24.30
CA ASP A 411 9.58 -7.85 24.95
C ASP A 411 8.95 -6.62 24.27
N ASP A 412 9.74 -5.86 23.49
CA ASP A 412 9.28 -4.69 22.75
C ASP A 412 8.79 -5.06 21.33
N TRP A 413 9.02 -6.30 20.88
CA TRP A 413 8.77 -6.73 19.51
C TRP A 413 7.29 -6.59 19.13
N GLY A 414 7.01 -5.76 18.13
CA GLY A 414 5.66 -5.45 17.64
C GLY A 414 4.96 -4.32 18.41
N GLY A 415 5.57 -3.82 19.49
CA GLY A 415 5.11 -2.65 20.23
C GLY A 415 5.66 -1.33 19.66
N PRO A 416 5.30 -0.19 20.28
CA PRO A 416 5.64 1.16 19.81
C PRO A 416 7.14 1.49 19.78
N ASP A 417 7.98 0.72 20.49
CA ASP A 417 9.43 0.95 20.61
C ASP A 417 10.28 -0.03 19.79
N SER A 418 9.65 -0.66 18.79
CA SER A 418 10.26 -1.52 17.79
C SER A 418 9.87 -1.06 16.38
N PHE A 419 10.62 -1.46 15.36
CA PHE A 419 10.23 -1.28 13.96
C PHE A 419 10.51 -2.58 13.17
N PRO A 420 9.90 -3.71 13.56
CA PRO A 420 10.45 -5.02 13.24
C PRO A 420 9.98 -5.59 11.91
N HIS A 421 10.80 -6.45 11.32
CA HIS A 421 10.44 -7.30 10.18
C HIS A 421 10.89 -8.76 10.43
N MET A 422 10.12 -9.73 9.90
CA MET A 422 10.42 -11.16 10.01
C MET A 422 11.54 -11.64 9.08
N SER A 423 12.15 -12.79 9.39
CA SER A 423 13.08 -13.48 8.50
C SER A 423 12.42 -13.99 7.21
N CYS A 424 13.17 -14.02 6.11
CA CYS A 424 12.71 -14.50 4.81
C CYS A 424 12.29 -15.98 4.80
N GLY A 425 12.75 -16.78 5.77
CA GLY A 425 12.28 -18.15 5.99
C GLY A 425 10.77 -18.22 6.18
N TRP A 426 10.21 -17.30 6.96
CA TRP A 426 8.77 -17.20 7.18
C TRP A 426 8.02 -16.66 5.97
N ALA A 427 8.57 -15.67 5.28
CA ALA A 427 8.00 -15.15 4.04
C ALA A 427 7.80 -16.27 3.01
N VAL A 428 8.85 -17.06 2.77
CA VAL A 428 8.79 -18.24 1.91
C VAL A 428 7.77 -19.26 2.46
N ALA A 429 7.65 -19.43 3.77
CA ALA A 429 6.70 -20.37 4.35
C ALA A 429 5.24 -19.99 4.10
N THR A 430 4.89 -18.71 4.24
CA THR A 430 3.55 -18.17 4.03
C THR A 430 3.18 -18.04 2.54
N ASP A 431 4.16 -18.10 1.63
CA ASP A 431 3.94 -18.16 0.18
C ASP A 431 3.76 -19.60 -0.35
N ALA A 432 3.59 -20.60 0.52
CA ALA A 432 3.38 -21.98 0.11
C ALA A 432 2.19 -22.14 -0.88
N PRO A 433 2.35 -22.95 -1.95
CA PRO A 433 3.40 -23.94 -2.17
C PRO A 433 4.62 -23.46 -2.98
N PHE A 434 4.76 -22.15 -3.17
CA PHE A 434 5.76 -21.56 -4.08
C PHE A 434 7.13 -21.40 -3.45
N LYS A 435 8.12 -20.98 -4.24
CA LYS A 435 9.53 -20.94 -3.81
C LYS A 435 9.95 -19.58 -3.26
N TRP A 436 9.39 -18.51 -3.81
CA TRP A 436 9.89 -17.15 -3.62
C TRP A 436 8.81 -16.24 -3.01
N THR A 437 9.07 -14.93 -2.94
CA THR A 437 8.37 -13.97 -2.07
C THR A 437 8.08 -12.64 -2.78
N LYS A 438 7.65 -11.59 -2.07
CA LYS A 438 7.65 -10.19 -2.54
C LYS A 438 8.94 -9.85 -3.32
N GLN A 439 8.82 -8.92 -4.27
CA GLN A 439 9.84 -8.50 -5.26
C GLN A 439 10.14 -9.55 -6.36
N MET A 440 9.67 -10.79 -6.23
CA MET A 440 9.94 -11.86 -7.19
C MET A 440 8.86 -11.98 -8.26
N ALA A 441 8.89 -11.07 -9.24
CA ALA A 441 7.99 -11.09 -10.40
C ALA A 441 8.08 -12.38 -11.23
N ALA A 442 9.15 -13.14 -11.06
CA ALA A 442 9.41 -14.41 -11.72
C ALA A 442 8.59 -15.58 -11.12
N ASP A 443 8.00 -15.44 -9.94
CA ASP A 443 7.42 -16.58 -9.20
C ASP A 443 6.03 -16.26 -8.66
N PHE A 444 5.20 -17.29 -8.53
CA PHE A 444 3.87 -17.14 -7.97
C PHE A 444 3.88 -16.89 -6.47
N GLY A 445 4.96 -17.18 -5.76
CA GLY A 445 5.09 -16.75 -4.37
C GLY A 445 5.14 -15.23 -4.23
N GLY A 446 5.67 -14.51 -5.22
CA GLY A 446 5.64 -13.04 -5.24
C GLY A 446 4.37 -12.43 -5.84
N THR A 447 3.67 -13.17 -6.70
CA THR A 447 2.62 -12.61 -7.57
C THR A 447 1.25 -13.24 -7.40
N ARG A 448 1.09 -14.42 -6.82
CA ARG A 448 -0.23 -15.06 -6.64
C ARG A 448 -0.75 -14.79 -5.25
N ASN A 449 -2.02 -14.38 -5.18
CA ASN A 449 -2.70 -14.07 -3.94
C ASN A 449 -4.08 -14.70 -3.86
N GLY A 450 -4.49 -15.03 -2.63
CA GLY A 450 -5.86 -15.46 -2.39
C GLY A 450 -6.81 -14.28 -2.53
N MET A 451 -7.88 -14.42 -3.31
CA MET A 451 -8.93 -13.40 -3.40
C MET A 451 -10.29 -14.02 -3.13
N VAL A 452 -11.14 -13.32 -2.40
CA VAL A 452 -12.55 -13.66 -2.19
C VAL A 452 -13.44 -12.59 -2.80
N MET A 453 -14.47 -13.02 -3.53
CA MET A 453 -15.55 -12.16 -3.98
C MET A 453 -16.86 -12.57 -3.29
N HIS A 454 -17.59 -11.61 -2.73
CA HIS A 454 -18.87 -11.82 -2.05
C HIS A 454 -19.88 -10.76 -2.51
N TRP A 455 -20.98 -11.20 -3.12
CA TRP A 455 -22.08 -10.33 -3.56
C TRP A 455 -23.39 -11.12 -3.68
N PRO A 456 -24.15 -11.29 -2.58
CA PRO A 456 -25.34 -12.13 -2.54
C PRO A 456 -26.42 -11.76 -3.57
N ALA A 457 -26.59 -10.48 -3.88
CA ALA A 457 -27.54 -10.03 -4.91
C ALA A 457 -27.02 -10.21 -6.36
N GLY A 458 -25.72 -10.43 -6.55
CA GLY A 458 -25.10 -10.54 -7.87
C GLY A 458 -24.86 -11.97 -8.37
N PHE A 459 -24.64 -12.92 -7.46
CA PHE A 459 -24.46 -14.33 -7.80
C PHE A 459 -24.86 -15.28 -6.66
N GLU A 460 -25.23 -16.50 -7.03
CA GLU A 460 -25.72 -17.53 -6.10
C GLU A 460 -24.61 -18.43 -5.52
N ALA A 461 -23.42 -18.44 -6.13
CA ALA A 461 -22.31 -19.32 -5.75
C ALA A 461 -21.79 -18.99 -4.34
N LYS A 462 -21.59 -20.03 -3.50
CA LYS A 462 -21.13 -19.90 -2.11
C LYS A 462 -20.16 -21.01 -1.74
N GLY A 463 -19.03 -20.64 -1.13
CA GLY A 463 -17.98 -21.56 -0.68
C GLY A 463 -17.17 -22.19 -1.81
N GLU A 464 -17.44 -21.82 -3.07
CA GLU A 464 -16.83 -22.43 -4.23
C GLU A 464 -15.47 -21.80 -4.59
N ILE A 465 -14.69 -22.51 -5.41
CA ILE A 465 -13.38 -22.07 -5.91
C ILE A 465 -13.48 -21.80 -7.41
N ARG A 466 -12.74 -20.79 -7.88
CA ARG A 466 -12.55 -20.41 -9.28
C ARG A 466 -11.07 -20.50 -9.64
N SER A 467 -10.80 -21.25 -10.70
CA SER A 467 -9.44 -21.54 -11.18
C SER A 467 -9.11 -20.85 -12.50
N GLN A 468 -9.95 -19.93 -12.96
CA GLN A 468 -9.64 -19.05 -14.07
C GLN A 468 -8.47 -18.13 -13.70
N TRP A 469 -7.50 -18.01 -14.60
CA TRP A 469 -6.38 -17.09 -14.44
C TRP A 469 -6.86 -15.63 -14.52
N HIS A 470 -6.49 -14.85 -13.50
CA HIS A 470 -6.81 -13.43 -13.40
C HIS A 470 -5.64 -12.63 -12.79
N HIS A 471 -5.62 -11.34 -13.09
CA HIS A 471 -4.66 -10.39 -12.55
C HIS A 471 -5.36 -9.17 -11.93
N VAL A 472 -4.69 -8.42 -11.07
CA VAL A 472 -5.28 -7.30 -10.32
C VAL A 472 -5.86 -6.18 -11.22
N ASN A 473 -5.35 -6.02 -12.44
CA ASN A 473 -5.91 -5.10 -13.44
C ASN A 473 -7.33 -5.49 -13.91
N ASP A 474 -7.79 -6.72 -13.66
CA ASP A 474 -9.13 -7.22 -13.98
C ASP A 474 -10.22 -6.65 -13.05
N VAL A 475 -9.84 -6.17 -11.87
CA VAL A 475 -10.79 -5.69 -10.84
C VAL A 475 -11.57 -4.48 -11.34
N ALA A 476 -10.92 -3.52 -11.99
CA ALA A 476 -11.59 -2.33 -12.52
C ALA A 476 -12.69 -2.69 -13.53
N ALA A 477 -12.39 -3.61 -14.46
CA ALA A 477 -13.35 -4.08 -15.46
C ALA A 477 -14.53 -4.83 -14.79
N THR A 478 -14.23 -5.62 -13.75
CA THR A 478 -15.23 -6.36 -12.96
C THR A 478 -16.20 -5.41 -12.25
N VAL A 479 -15.67 -4.39 -11.58
CA VAL A 479 -16.47 -3.39 -10.86
C VAL A 479 -17.35 -2.58 -11.83
N LEU A 480 -16.79 -2.15 -12.96
CA LEU A 480 -17.53 -1.41 -13.97
C LEU A 480 -18.65 -2.24 -14.61
N GLU A 481 -18.41 -3.53 -14.89
CA GLU A 481 -19.45 -4.44 -15.38
C GLU A 481 -20.56 -4.65 -14.33
N ALA A 482 -20.19 -4.88 -13.07
CA ALA A 482 -21.15 -5.04 -11.97
C ALA A 482 -22.04 -3.80 -11.80
N ALA A 483 -21.45 -2.60 -11.91
CA ALA A 483 -22.14 -1.33 -11.83
C ALA A 483 -22.91 -0.95 -13.11
N LYS A 484 -22.83 -1.75 -14.17
CA LYS A 484 -23.41 -1.45 -15.51
C LYS A 484 -22.89 -0.11 -16.09
N ILE A 485 -21.63 0.23 -15.80
CA ILE A 485 -20.96 1.44 -16.27
C ILE A 485 -19.93 1.04 -17.32
N PRO A 486 -19.95 1.60 -18.55
CA PRO A 486 -18.93 1.29 -19.54
C PRO A 486 -17.57 1.92 -19.17
N PRO A 487 -16.44 1.36 -19.61
CA PRO A 487 -15.15 2.03 -19.51
C PRO A 487 -15.16 3.41 -20.16
N SER A 488 -14.61 4.39 -19.46
CA SER A 488 -14.53 5.78 -19.93
C SER A 488 -13.61 5.92 -21.14
N LYS A 489 -14.09 6.55 -22.21
CA LYS A 489 -13.29 6.98 -23.37
C LYS A 489 -12.59 8.30 -23.12
N SER A 490 -13.21 9.21 -22.36
CA SER A 490 -12.60 10.47 -21.96
C SER A 490 -13.05 10.89 -20.56
N ILE A 491 -12.13 11.48 -19.81
CA ILE A 491 -12.36 12.07 -18.49
C ILE A 491 -11.73 13.45 -18.48
N ASN A 492 -12.51 14.47 -18.13
CA ASN A 492 -12.09 15.88 -18.08
C ASN A 492 -11.40 16.34 -19.37
N GLY A 493 -11.92 15.91 -20.53
CA GLY A 493 -11.39 16.25 -21.86
C GLY A 493 -10.14 15.48 -22.28
N VAL A 494 -9.60 14.59 -21.44
CA VAL A 494 -8.44 13.74 -21.78
C VAL A 494 -8.93 12.38 -22.25
N LYS A 495 -8.50 11.96 -23.44
CA LYS A 495 -8.78 10.60 -23.94
C LYS A 495 -8.07 9.59 -23.05
N GLN A 496 -8.80 8.59 -22.57
CA GLN A 496 -8.24 7.55 -21.73
C GLN A 496 -7.72 6.38 -22.58
N LYS A 497 -6.65 5.73 -22.11
CA LYS A 497 -6.20 4.44 -22.63
C LYS A 497 -7.30 3.38 -22.37
N PRO A 498 -7.42 2.33 -23.19
CA PRO A 498 -8.25 1.18 -22.84
C PRO A 498 -7.83 0.57 -21.50
N LEU A 499 -8.72 -0.21 -20.88
CA LEU A 499 -8.33 -1.10 -19.79
C LEU A 499 -7.50 -2.25 -20.38
N ASP A 500 -6.48 -2.69 -19.64
CA ASP A 500 -5.69 -3.87 -20.02
C ASP A 500 -6.33 -5.15 -19.42
N GLY A 501 -7.05 -5.02 -18.30
CA GLY A 501 -7.76 -6.12 -17.66
C GLY A 501 -9.13 -6.43 -18.26
N VAL A 502 -9.64 -7.61 -17.91
CA VAL A 502 -10.95 -8.15 -18.30
C VAL A 502 -11.79 -8.45 -17.07
N SER A 503 -13.12 -8.39 -17.18
CA SER A 503 -13.97 -8.70 -16.02
C SER A 503 -13.93 -10.17 -15.62
N MET A 504 -14.00 -10.41 -14.32
CA MET A 504 -14.05 -11.72 -13.66
C MET A 504 -15.49 -12.25 -13.47
N LEU A 505 -16.53 -11.46 -13.75
CA LEU A 505 -17.91 -11.85 -13.43
C LEU A 505 -18.39 -13.10 -14.18
N TYR A 506 -17.81 -13.41 -15.33
CA TYR A 506 -18.13 -14.65 -16.03
C TYR A 506 -17.74 -15.89 -15.23
N ALA A 507 -16.63 -15.83 -14.48
CA ALA A 507 -16.14 -16.94 -13.69
C ALA A 507 -17.06 -17.23 -12.50
N VAL A 508 -17.67 -16.20 -11.91
CA VAL A 508 -18.62 -16.42 -10.80
C VAL A 508 -19.93 -17.04 -11.28
N GLN A 509 -20.35 -16.74 -12.52
CA GLN A 509 -21.54 -17.31 -13.16
C GLN A 509 -21.36 -18.75 -13.65
N ASP A 510 -20.18 -19.07 -14.19
CA ASP A 510 -19.83 -20.39 -14.70
C ASP A 510 -18.42 -20.76 -14.26
N LYS A 511 -18.34 -21.68 -13.29
CA LYS A 511 -17.09 -22.17 -12.71
C LYS A 511 -16.18 -22.85 -13.73
N ASP A 512 -16.73 -23.37 -14.83
CA ASP A 512 -16.02 -24.14 -15.85
C ASP A 512 -15.77 -23.30 -17.12
N ALA A 513 -16.09 -22.00 -17.09
CA ALA A 513 -15.88 -21.11 -18.22
C ALA A 513 -14.39 -20.96 -18.56
N ALA A 514 -14.12 -20.81 -19.86
CA ALA A 514 -12.78 -20.58 -20.38
C ALA A 514 -12.20 -19.24 -19.87
N GLU A 515 -10.89 -19.23 -19.62
CA GLU A 515 -10.14 -18.04 -19.21
C GLU A 515 -10.29 -16.91 -20.24
N ARG A 516 -10.59 -15.69 -19.76
CA ARG A 516 -10.60 -14.48 -20.61
C ARG A 516 -9.27 -13.72 -20.58
N HIS A 517 -8.52 -13.83 -19.48
CA HIS A 517 -7.19 -13.25 -19.35
C HIS A 517 -6.14 -14.30 -19.70
N THR A 518 -5.62 -14.26 -20.93
CA THR A 518 -4.77 -15.35 -21.45
C THR A 518 -3.29 -14.99 -21.54
N THR A 519 -2.91 -13.74 -21.28
CA THR A 519 -1.52 -13.26 -21.36
C THR A 519 -1.24 -12.16 -20.35
N GLN A 520 -0.20 -12.31 -19.53
CA GLN A 520 0.26 -11.26 -18.61
C GLN A 520 1.77 -11.34 -18.44
N TYR A 521 2.46 -10.21 -18.60
CA TYR A 521 3.87 -10.09 -18.24
C TYR A 521 4.01 -9.67 -16.77
N PHE A 522 5.16 -10.01 -16.19
CA PHE A 522 5.60 -9.60 -14.86
C PHE A 522 7.02 -9.09 -14.95
N GLU A 523 7.33 -7.98 -14.29
CA GLU A 523 8.69 -7.47 -14.13
C GLU A 523 8.82 -6.69 -12.83
N MET A 524 9.92 -6.91 -12.11
CA MET A 524 10.32 -6.17 -10.93
C MET A 524 11.84 -6.31 -10.74
N PHE A 525 12.59 -5.20 -10.74
CA PHE A 525 14.04 -5.19 -10.50
C PHE A 525 14.83 -6.21 -11.36
N GLY A 526 14.44 -6.36 -12.63
CA GLY A 526 15.06 -7.31 -13.57
C GLY A 526 14.54 -8.75 -13.47
N ASN A 527 13.95 -9.16 -12.33
CA ASN A 527 13.16 -10.39 -12.26
C ASN A 527 11.96 -10.26 -13.18
N ARG A 528 11.66 -11.30 -13.97
CA ARG A 528 10.65 -11.18 -15.01
C ARG A 528 10.01 -12.51 -15.38
N ALA A 529 8.76 -12.45 -15.82
CA ALA A 529 8.04 -13.60 -16.37
C ALA A 529 6.99 -13.19 -17.41
N ILE A 530 6.53 -14.19 -18.15
CA ILE A 530 5.40 -14.10 -19.07
C ILE A 530 4.51 -15.32 -18.91
N TYR A 531 3.26 -15.10 -18.52
CA TYR A 531 2.20 -16.08 -18.63
C TYR A 531 1.54 -15.95 -20.01
N HIS A 532 1.33 -17.07 -20.70
CA HIS A 532 0.57 -17.14 -21.94
C HIS A 532 -0.07 -18.52 -22.11
N GLU A 533 -1.41 -18.58 -22.10
CA GLU A 533 -2.20 -19.78 -22.41
C GLU A 533 -1.73 -21.05 -21.67
N GLY A 534 -1.59 -20.97 -20.35
CA GLY A 534 -1.18 -22.11 -19.50
C GLY A 534 0.34 -22.37 -19.45
N TRP A 535 1.16 -21.54 -20.10
CA TRP A 535 2.62 -21.60 -20.02
C TRP A 535 3.18 -20.38 -19.29
N LEU A 536 4.27 -20.58 -18.54
CA LEU A 536 5.04 -19.52 -17.89
C LEU A 536 6.50 -19.65 -18.29
N ALA A 537 7.10 -18.59 -18.82
CA ALA A 537 8.56 -18.48 -18.91
C ALA A 537 9.04 -17.38 -17.96
N ARG A 538 10.15 -17.61 -17.25
CA ARG A 538 10.64 -16.68 -16.22
C ARG A 538 12.16 -16.58 -16.17
N VAL A 539 12.64 -15.54 -15.49
CA VAL A 539 14.05 -15.30 -15.12
C VAL A 539 14.11 -14.86 -13.67
N VAL A 540 14.89 -15.57 -12.86
CA VAL A 540 15.32 -15.11 -11.53
C VAL A 540 16.65 -14.40 -11.69
N HIS A 541 16.62 -13.07 -11.61
CA HIS A 541 17.78 -12.19 -11.78
C HIS A 541 18.36 -11.74 -10.43
N GLN A 542 17.47 -11.43 -9.48
CA GLN A 542 17.84 -10.89 -8.18
C GLN A 542 17.04 -11.55 -7.05
N VAL A 543 17.74 -12.06 -6.05
CA VAL A 543 17.13 -12.60 -4.83
C VAL A 543 16.92 -11.45 -3.84
N PRO A 544 15.73 -11.31 -3.19
CA PRO A 544 15.40 -10.11 -2.41
C PRO A 544 16.36 -9.82 -1.25
N TRP A 545 16.83 -10.87 -0.55
CA TRP A 545 17.79 -10.74 0.56
C TRP A 545 19.26 -10.69 0.09
N HIS A 546 19.52 -10.53 -1.20
CA HIS A 546 20.86 -10.29 -1.73
C HIS A 546 21.01 -8.82 -2.11
N GLY A 547 22.11 -8.20 -1.70
CA GLY A 547 22.40 -6.80 -2.04
C GLY A 547 22.78 -6.54 -3.52
N LYS A 548 22.86 -7.58 -4.36
CA LYS A 548 23.28 -7.49 -5.78
C LYS A 548 22.60 -8.56 -6.64
N PRO A 549 22.45 -8.32 -7.96
CA PRO A 549 22.00 -9.34 -8.91
C PRO A 549 22.92 -10.57 -8.99
N LEU A 550 22.36 -11.70 -9.41
CA LEU A 550 23.06 -12.98 -9.54
C LEU A 550 24.07 -12.99 -10.71
N CYS A 551 23.76 -12.26 -11.78
CA CYS A 551 24.58 -12.12 -12.97
C CYS A 551 24.21 -10.83 -13.72
N THR A 552 24.85 -10.57 -14.87
CA THR A 552 24.41 -9.47 -15.74
C THR A 552 23.12 -9.83 -16.48
N LEU A 553 22.33 -8.82 -16.87
CA LEU A 553 21.08 -9.04 -17.64
C LEU A 553 21.28 -9.85 -18.94
N GLN A 554 22.49 -9.83 -19.53
CA GLN A 554 22.81 -10.59 -20.76
C GLN A 554 23.08 -12.07 -20.48
N GLU A 555 23.41 -12.42 -19.24
CA GLU A 555 23.74 -13.77 -18.78
C GLU A 555 22.54 -14.45 -18.10
N ASP A 556 21.40 -13.77 -18.02
CA ASP A 556 20.18 -14.29 -17.44
C ASP A 556 19.71 -15.60 -18.10
N VAL A 557 19.32 -16.55 -17.26
CA VAL A 557 18.82 -17.86 -17.67
C VAL A 557 17.30 -17.89 -17.58
N TRP A 558 16.66 -18.33 -18.67
CA TRP A 558 15.22 -18.51 -18.70
C TRP A 558 14.82 -19.94 -18.35
N GLU A 559 13.83 -20.06 -17.48
CA GLU A 559 13.15 -21.31 -17.12
C GLU A 559 11.76 -21.35 -17.80
N LEU A 560 11.20 -22.53 -18.03
CA LEU A 560 9.90 -22.74 -18.66
C LEU A 560 9.03 -23.74 -17.89
N TYR A 561 7.77 -23.39 -17.65
CA TYR A 561 6.80 -24.20 -16.92
C TYR A 561 5.48 -24.32 -17.67
N ASN A 562 4.79 -25.45 -17.47
CA ASN A 562 3.39 -25.64 -17.87
C ASN A 562 2.53 -25.65 -16.60
N ILE A 563 1.85 -24.54 -16.32
CA ILE A 563 1.19 -24.33 -15.03
C ILE A 563 -0.09 -25.15 -14.87
N GLU A 564 -0.65 -25.65 -15.97
CA GLU A 564 -1.78 -26.59 -15.97
C GLU A 564 -1.40 -27.97 -15.42
N LYS A 565 -0.09 -28.29 -15.38
CA LYS A 565 0.45 -29.56 -14.88
C LYS A 565 1.41 -29.39 -13.70
N ASP A 566 1.78 -28.15 -13.39
CA ASP A 566 2.76 -27.81 -12.36
C ASP A 566 2.36 -26.49 -11.71
N PHE A 567 1.40 -26.59 -10.79
CA PHE A 567 0.84 -25.42 -10.09
C PHE A 567 1.93 -24.59 -9.41
N SER A 568 2.98 -25.23 -8.93
CA SER A 568 4.00 -24.67 -8.03
C SER A 568 5.37 -24.42 -8.68
N LEU A 569 5.47 -24.49 -10.01
CA LEU A 569 6.69 -24.17 -10.77
C LEU A 569 7.93 -25.00 -10.35
N THR A 570 7.74 -26.31 -10.21
CA THR A 570 8.76 -27.24 -9.69
C THR A 570 9.56 -27.97 -10.76
N ARG A 571 9.08 -28.03 -12.01
CA ARG A 571 9.77 -28.70 -13.12
C ARG A 571 10.03 -27.76 -14.27
N ASP A 572 11.27 -27.31 -14.38
CA ASP A 572 11.75 -26.57 -15.55
C ASP A 572 11.79 -27.49 -16.79
N LEU A 573 11.20 -27.00 -17.88
CA LEU A 573 11.07 -27.66 -19.18
C LEU A 573 11.87 -26.94 -20.26
N ALA A 574 12.68 -25.93 -19.93
CA ALA A 574 13.41 -25.11 -20.91
C ALA A 574 14.26 -25.96 -21.86
N GLU A 575 15.05 -26.91 -21.34
CA GLU A 575 15.86 -27.83 -22.14
C GLU A 575 15.01 -28.84 -22.94
N GLU A 576 13.87 -29.27 -22.39
CA GLU A 576 12.97 -30.24 -23.03
C GLU A 576 12.07 -29.61 -24.11
N ARG A 577 11.86 -28.29 -24.07
CA ARG A 577 10.92 -27.54 -24.92
C ARG A 577 11.51 -26.18 -25.36
N PRO A 578 12.69 -26.14 -26.00
CA PRO A 578 13.37 -24.88 -26.33
C PRO A 578 12.59 -24.00 -27.32
N GLU A 579 11.84 -24.61 -28.24
CA GLU A 579 11.00 -23.84 -29.18
C GLU A 579 9.83 -23.14 -28.48
N LYS A 580 9.22 -23.78 -27.47
CA LYS A 580 8.16 -23.17 -26.66
C LYS A 580 8.72 -22.06 -25.79
N LEU A 581 9.92 -22.24 -25.21
CA LEU A 581 10.59 -21.17 -24.48
C LEU A 581 10.86 -19.96 -25.39
N LYS A 582 11.38 -20.18 -26.59
CA LYS A 582 11.64 -19.12 -27.56
C LYS A 582 10.37 -18.37 -27.98
N GLU A 583 9.25 -19.09 -28.11
CA GLU A 583 7.92 -18.50 -28.34
C GLU A 583 7.55 -17.56 -27.19
N LEU A 584 7.61 -18.03 -25.93
CA LEU A 584 7.28 -17.20 -24.76
C LEU A 584 8.22 -16.00 -24.62
N GLN A 585 9.52 -16.15 -24.87
CA GLN A 585 10.46 -15.02 -24.88
C GLN A 585 10.08 -13.96 -25.92
N ALA A 586 9.57 -14.36 -27.08
CA ALA A 586 9.06 -13.44 -28.09
C ALA A 586 7.77 -12.74 -27.64
N VAL A 587 6.87 -13.46 -26.95
CA VAL A 587 5.67 -12.88 -26.34
C VAL A 587 6.06 -11.86 -25.27
N PHE A 588 6.95 -12.22 -24.33
CA PHE A 588 7.46 -11.31 -23.30
C PHE A 588 8.02 -10.04 -23.94
N LYS A 589 8.90 -10.16 -24.95
CA LYS A 589 9.50 -9.01 -25.62
C LYS A 589 8.44 -8.08 -26.23
N LYS A 590 7.40 -8.65 -26.85
CA LYS A 590 6.30 -7.89 -27.44
C LYS A 590 5.52 -7.13 -26.36
N GLU A 591 5.12 -7.82 -25.28
CA GLU A 591 4.36 -7.22 -24.18
C GLU A 591 5.20 -6.18 -23.41
N ALA A 592 6.49 -6.46 -23.20
CA ALA A 592 7.45 -5.55 -22.58
C ALA A 592 7.58 -4.24 -23.36
N ILE A 593 7.68 -4.29 -24.69
CA ILE A 593 7.70 -3.10 -25.54
C ILE A 593 6.35 -2.38 -25.51
N ALA A 594 5.24 -3.11 -25.60
CA ALA A 594 3.89 -2.52 -25.63
C ALA A 594 3.55 -1.77 -24.32
N ASN A 595 4.08 -2.23 -23.20
CA ASN A 595 3.79 -1.68 -21.87
C ASN A 595 4.91 -0.80 -21.30
N SER A 596 5.98 -0.51 -22.06
CA SER A 596 7.13 0.28 -21.59
C SER A 596 7.90 -0.36 -20.42
N VAL A 597 8.05 -1.68 -20.41
CA VAL A 597 8.89 -2.40 -19.43
C VAL A 597 10.38 -2.16 -19.68
N PHE A 598 10.77 -1.88 -20.93
CA PHE A 598 12.17 -1.57 -21.24
C PHE A 598 12.49 -0.07 -21.10
N PRO A 599 13.69 0.29 -20.63
CA PRO A 599 14.79 -0.61 -20.24
C PRO A 599 14.54 -1.31 -18.89
N LEU A 600 15.10 -2.52 -18.73
CA LEU A 600 15.18 -3.15 -17.40
C LEU A 600 16.20 -2.38 -16.55
N ASP A 601 15.87 -2.13 -15.28
CA ASP A 601 16.70 -1.42 -14.32
C ASP A 601 16.79 -2.23 -13.02
N ASP A 602 17.92 -2.92 -12.86
CA ASP A 602 18.26 -3.84 -11.76
C ASP A 602 18.97 -3.12 -10.59
N ARG A 603 19.11 -1.79 -10.65
CA ARG A 603 19.58 -1.01 -9.51
C ARG A 603 18.53 -1.04 -8.40
N LEU A 604 18.98 -1.13 -7.15
CA LEU A 604 18.12 -1.07 -5.96
C LEU A 604 18.37 0.23 -5.19
N TYR A 605 19.35 0.21 -4.29
CA TYR A 605 19.58 1.27 -3.32
C TYR A 605 20.01 2.59 -3.97
N GLU A 606 20.69 2.55 -5.12
CA GLU A 606 21.10 3.74 -5.86
C GLU A 606 19.90 4.61 -6.27
N ARG A 607 18.72 4.01 -6.43
CA ARG A 607 17.53 4.70 -6.92
C ARG A 607 16.79 5.50 -5.84
N PHE A 608 17.11 5.31 -4.56
CA PHE A 608 16.67 6.23 -3.50
C PHE A 608 17.24 7.64 -3.71
N ASN A 609 18.40 7.76 -4.36
CA ASN A 609 18.93 9.05 -4.78
C ASN A 609 18.22 9.52 -6.06
N ALA A 610 17.38 10.53 -5.95
CA ALA A 610 16.59 11.06 -7.06
C ALA A 610 17.44 11.46 -8.28
N ALA A 611 18.62 12.06 -8.05
CA ALA A 611 19.53 12.46 -9.12
C ALA A 611 20.15 11.26 -9.86
N LEU A 612 20.53 10.19 -9.15
CA LEU A 612 21.04 8.96 -9.77
C LEU A 612 19.94 8.17 -10.49
N ALA A 613 18.72 8.21 -9.97
CA ALA A 613 17.56 7.59 -10.59
C ALA A 613 17.06 8.37 -11.81
N GLY A 614 17.38 9.67 -11.90
CA GLY A 614 16.89 10.58 -12.93
C GLY A 614 15.41 10.95 -12.73
N ARG A 615 14.87 10.79 -11.52
CA ARG A 615 13.48 11.18 -11.18
C ARG A 615 13.44 12.63 -10.68
N PRO A 616 12.27 13.31 -10.77
CA PRO A 616 12.12 14.64 -10.19
C PRO A 616 12.40 14.66 -8.68
N ASP A 617 12.88 15.81 -8.22
CA ASP A 617 13.13 16.15 -6.82
C ASP A 617 12.60 17.55 -6.57
N LEU A 618 11.92 17.77 -5.44
CA LEU A 618 11.29 19.06 -5.13
C LEU A 618 12.34 20.16 -4.91
N MET A 619 13.48 19.82 -4.33
CA MET A 619 14.58 20.75 -4.07
C MET A 619 15.46 20.95 -5.31
N GLY A 620 15.54 19.96 -6.20
CA GLY A 620 16.35 20.01 -7.41
C GLY A 620 17.81 20.32 -7.09
N ASP A 621 18.39 21.31 -7.77
CA ASP A 621 19.79 21.72 -7.56
C ASP A 621 20.01 22.63 -6.35
N ARG A 622 18.97 22.88 -5.54
CA ARG A 622 19.04 23.79 -4.39
C ARG A 622 20.06 23.28 -3.37
N LYS A 623 20.94 24.17 -2.92
CA LYS A 623 21.98 23.86 -1.91
C LYS A 623 21.66 24.38 -0.51
N SER A 624 20.55 25.09 -0.34
CA SER A 624 20.10 25.52 1.00
C SER A 624 18.59 25.73 1.08
N LEU A 625 18.02 25.37 2.22
CA LEU A 625 16.62 25.57 2.59
C LEU A 625 16.55 26.40 3.87
N THR A 626 15.67 27.40 3.92
CA THR A 626 15.43 28.21 5.12
C THR A 626 13.99 28.02 5.55
N LEU A 627 13.81 27.63 6.81
CA LEU A 627 12.55 27.37 7.45
C LEU A 627 12.39 28.27 8.69
N ALA A 628 11.20 28.29 9.27
CA ALA A 628 10.88 29.02 10.50
C ALA A 628 9.99 28.17 11.41
N HIS A 629 9.87 28.57 12.66
CA HIS A 629 9.08 27.88 13.68
C HIS A 629 7.65 27.54 13.19
N GLY A 630 7.18 26.33 13.46
CA GLY A 630 5.87 25.83 13.04
C GLY A 630 5.81 25.31 11.60
N MET A 631 6.95 25.26 10.89
CA MET A 631 7.05 24.50 9.64
C MET A 631 7.29 23.03 9.98
N GLU A 632 6.18 22.31 10.12
CA GLU A 632 6.10 20.91 10.52
C GLU A 632 5.60 20.03 9.35
N GLY A 633 5.83 18.72 9.42
CA GLY A 633 5.28 17.74 8.49
C GLY A 633 5.99 17.67 7.15
N ILE A 634 7.26 18.09 7.09
CA ILE A 634 8.04 18.03 5.85
C ILE A 634 8.56 16.61 5.69
N LEU A 635 8.00 15.83 4.77
CA LEU A 635 8.46 14.47 4.51
C LEU A 635 9.87 14.46 3.94
N GLU A 636 10.60 13.36 4.18
CA GLU A 636 12.02 13.23 3.83
C GLU A 636 12.35 13.57 2.37
N ASN A 637 11.56 13.06 1.41
CA ASN A 637 11.75 13.31 -0.04
C ASN A 637 11.38 14.74 -0.48
N THR A 638 10.91 15.58 0.43
CA THR A 638 10.60 16.99 0.20
C THR A 638 11.45 17.95 1.04
N PHE A 639 12.38 17.41 1.82
CA PHE A 639 13.41 18.16 2.52
C PHE A 639 14.71 18.20 1.69
N LEU A 640 15.65 19.09 2.05
CA LEU A 640 16.97 19.13 1.42
C LEU A 640 17.71 17.82 1.69
N ASN A 641 18.20 17.14 0.65
CA ASN A 641 18.96 15.90 0.84
C ASN A 641 20.31 16.19 1.53
N VAL A 642 20.43 15.82 2.80
CA VAL A 642 21.61 16.03 3.65
C VAL A 642 22.44 14.77 3.88
N LYS A 643 22.13 13.67 3.19
CA LYS A 643 22.83 12.39 3.34
C LYS A 643 24.15 12.39 2.57
N ASN A 644 25.13 11.65 3.09
CA ASN A 644 26.45 11.44 2.48
C ASN A 644 27.19 12.73 2.06
N THR A 645 26.98 13.84 2.79
CA THR A 645 27.55 15.14 2.46
C THR A 645 27.77 15.98 3.71
N SER A 646 28.69 16.94 3.60
CA SER A 646 28.86 17.95 4.64
C SER A 646 27.64 18.88 4.66
N LYS A 647 27.15 19.18 5.87
CA LYS A 647 26.00 20.07 6.07
C LYS A 647 26.29 21.13 7.11
N THR A 648 25.60 22.25 7.00
CA THR A 648 25.61 23.34 7.98
C THR A 648 24.18 23.71 8.30
N ILE A 649 23.87 23.86 9.59
CA ILE A 649 22.57 24.31 10.09
C ILE A 649 22.81 25.59 10.87
N GLU A 650 22.14 26.68 10.51
CA GLU A 650 22.27 27.98 11.15
C GLU A 650 20.90 28.43 11.64
N ALA A 651 20.70 28.46 12.96
CA ALA A 651 19.47 28.89 13.61
C ALA A 651 19.63 30.25 14.29
N ASP A 652 18.71 31.17 13.99
CA ASP A 652 18.50 32.42 14.73
C ASP A 652 17.30 32.20 15.67
N VAL A 653 17.54 32.24 16.98
CA VAL A 653 16.54 31.94 18.00
C VAL A 653 16.34 33.10 18.97
N THR A 654 15.10 33.27 19.39
CA THR A 654 14.72 34.11 20.55
C THR A 654 14.55 33.20 21.76
N LEU A 655 15.13 33.59 22.90
CA LEU A 655 15.20 32.80 24.12
C LEU A 655 14.47 33.51 25.27
N ASN A 656 13.76 32.72 26.08
CA ASN A 656 13.07 33.14 27.30
C ASN A 656 13.82 32.73 28.57
N GLY A 657 14.99 32.11 28.44
CA GLY A 657 15.88 31.78 29.54
C GLY A 657 16.56 30.45 29.28
N LYS A 658 16.35 29.50 30.19
CA LYS A 658 16.84 28.13 30.03
C LYS A 658 15.87 27.31 29.20
N ASP A 659 15.73 27.70 27.94
CA ASP A 659 14.79 27.05 27.02
C ASP A 659 15.14 25.57 26.79
N GLN A 660 14.14 24.81 26.40
CA GLN A 660 14.18 23.37 26.13
C GLN A 660 13.44 23.08 24.82
N GLY A 661 13.76 21.98 24.14
CA GLY A 661 13.02 21.49 22.97
C GLY A 661 13.76 21.62 21.64
N ILE A 662 13.08 21.25 20.56
CA ILE A 662 13.68 21.02 19.23
C ILE A 662 13.79 22.30 18.42
N ILE A 663 14.98 22.58 17.87
CA ILE A 663 15.19 23.69 16.94
C ILE A 663 14.88 23.24 15.51
N LEU A 664 15.46 22.11 15.10
CA LEU A 664 15.21 21.44 13.81
C LEU A 664 15.53 19.95 13.96
N CYS A 665 14.62 19.07 13.58
CA CYS A 665 14.86 17.63 13.47
C CYS A 665 14.59 17.12 12.05
N GLN A 666 15.04 15.88 11.79
CA GLN A 666 14.61 15.06 10.69
C GLN A 666 14.76 13.58 11.07
N GLY A 667 13.70 12.79 10.90
CA GLY A 667 13.64 11.38 11.31
C GLY A 667 12.93 11.20 12.65
N GLY A 668 13.14 10.07 13.33
CA GLY A 668 12.53 9.77 14.61
C GLY A 668 13.37 8.84 15.50
N LYS A 669 12.73 8.12 16.42
CA LYS A 669 13.44 7.25 17.38
C LYS A 669 14.16 6.07 16.72
N PHE A 670 13.75 5.71 15.50
CA PHE A 670 14.33 4.64 14.69
C PHE A 670 15.42 5.10 13.71
N GLY A 671 15.77 6.37 13.66
CA GLY A 671 16.81 6.90 12.77
C GLY A 671 16.68 8.40 12.52
N GLY A 672 17.77 9.10 12.23
CA GLY A 672 17.75 10.53 11.91
C GLY A 672 18.63 11.42 12.81
N TRP A 673 18.29 12.71 12.92
CA TRP A 673 19.09 13.69 13.67
C TRP A 673 18.28 14.90 14.14
N ALA A 674 18.75 15.55 15.21
CA ALA A 674 18.11 16.75 15.74
C ALA A 674 19.13 17.77 16.26
N LEU A 675 18.89 19.05 15.97
CA LEU A 675 19.46 20.21 16.65
C LEU A 675 18.42 20.71 17.66
N TYR A 676 18.79 20.84 18.93
CA TYR A 676 17.85 21.11 20.02
C TYR A 676 18.48 21.98 21.13
N MET A 677 17.67 22.32 22.12
CA MET A 677 18.07 22.98 23.36
C MET A 677 17.73 22.12 24.58
N ASN A 678 18.65 22.04 25.55
CA ASN A 678 18.48 21.34 26.82
C ASN A 678 18.96 22.22 27.99
N ASP A 679 18.03 22.71 28.81
CA ASP A 679 18.28 23.64 29.92
C ASP A 679 19.13 24.87 29.48
N GLY A 680 18.81 25.43 28.30
CA GLY A 680 19.54 26.52 27.68
C GLY A 680 20.87 26.15 27.00
N LYS A 681 21.23 24.86 26.94
CA LYS A 681 22.42 24.36 26.24
C LYS A 681 22.04 23.84 24.85
N PRO A 682 22.62 24.37 23.76
CA PRO A 682 22.41 23.81 22.44
C PRO A 682 23.07 22.43 22.35
N GLY A 683 22.33 21.48 21.79
CA GLY A 683 22.76 20.11 21.56
C GLY A 683 22.43 19.63 20.14
N TYR A 684 23.20 18.65 19.67
CA TYR A 684 22.96 17.95 18.44
C TYR A 684 23.11 16.45 18.67
N THR A 685 22.14 15.67 18.23
CA THR A 685 22.18 14.21 18.27
C THR A 685 22.00 13.67 16.86
N TYR A 686 22.86 12.73 16.47
CA TYR A 686 22.64 11.84 15.33
C TYR A 686 22.25 10.47 15.88
N ASN A 687 21.04 10.03 15.55
CA ASN A 687 20.49 8.72 15.91
C ASN A 687 20.71 7.78 14.73
N TRP A 688 21.67 6.86 14.85
CA TRP A 688 21.95 5.86 13.83
C TRP A 688 21.12 4.62 14.12
N PHE A 689 19.95 4.53 13.46
CA PHE A 689 19.00 3.43 13.55
C PHE A 689 18.47 3.08 14.96
N GLY A 690 18.61 3.94 15.96
CA GLY A 690 18.38 3.57 17.36
C GLY A 690 19.46 2.65 17.96
N LEU A 691 20.40 2.15 17.14
CA LEU A 691 21.52 1.30 17.54
C LEU A 691 22.64 2.08 18.22
N ALA A 692 22.88 3.31 17.75
CA ALA A 692 23.85 4.22 18.34
C ALA A 692 23.38 5.67 18.30
N ARG A 693 23.68 6.44 19.35
CA ARG A 693 23.37 7.88 19.42
C ARG A 693 24.64 8.68 19.68
N TYR A 694 24.95 9.59 18.77
CA TYR A 694 26.11 10.47 18.86
C TYR A 694 25.65 11.87 19.27
N THR A 695 25.83 12.22 20.55
CA THR A 695 25.40 13.50 21.10
C THR A 695 26.57 14.46 21.33
N ILE A 696 26.42 15.67 20.81
CA ILE A 696 27.36 16.78 20.95
C ILE A 696 26.58 17.93 21.60
N GLU A 697 26.89 18.27 22.86
CA GLU A 697 26.19 19.29 23.63
C GLU A 697 27.15 20.34 24.18
N SER A 698 26.71 21.61 24.18
CA SER A 698 27.44 22.68 24.85
C SER A 698 27.50 22.44 26.37
N PRO A 699 28.68 22.53 27.01
CA PRO A 699 28.77 22.38 28.46
C PRO A 699 28.19 23.59 29.22
N VAL A 700 27.92 24.70 28.52
CA VAL A 700 27.45 25.96 29.11
C VAL A 700 26.14 26.37 28.46
N ALA A 701 25.19 26.84 29.28
CA ALA A 701 23.94 27.42 28.80
C ALA A 701 24.18 28.78 28.16
N ILE A 702 23.35 29.14 27.17
CA ILE A 702 23.38 30.45 26.54
C ILE A 702 22.87 31.52 27.52
N GLU A 703 23.56 32.65 27.58
CA GLU A 703 23.12 33.83 28.33
C GLU A 703 22.53 34.87 27.37
N GLY A 704 21.32 35.36 27.65
CA GLY A 704 20.66 36.42 26.87
C GLY A 704 19.37 35.97 26.18
N GLY A 705 18.64 36.93 25.60
CA GLY A 705 17.32 36.68 24.99
C GLY A 705 17.34 36.32 23.50
N LYS A 706 18.53 36.21 22.89
CA LYS A 706 18.73 35.86 21.47
C LYS A 706 20.07 35.17 21.27
N ALA A 707 20.14 34.26 20.31
CA ALA A 707 21.38 33.60 19.93
C ALA A 707 21.39 33.15 18.47
N LYS A 708 22.59 33.08 17.89
CA LYS A 708 22.84 32.38 16.63
C LYS A 708 23.53 31.07 16.91
N ILE A 709 22.81 29.97 16.76
CA ILE A 709 23.32 28.61 16.94
C ILE A 709 23.69 28.08 15.56
N LYS A 710 24.89 27.55 15.42
CA LYS A 710 25.36 26.93 14.17
C LYS A 710 25.93 25.55 14.44
N LEU A 711 25.49 24.57 13.66
CA LEU A 711 26.11 23.26 13.55
C LEU A 711 26.84 23.19 12.21
N THR A 712 28.09 22.76 12.21
CA THR A 712 28.77 22.24 11.01
C THR A 712 28.95 20.74 11.18
N PHE A 713 28.69 19.99 10.11
CA PHE A 713 28.98 18.57 10.02
C PHE A 713 29.91 18.36 8.83
N ASP A 714 31.17 18.10 9.13
CA ASP A 714 32.20 17.84 8.14
C ASP A 714 32.23 16.34 7.86
N TYR A 715 31.55 15.93 6.79
CA TYR A 715 31.48 14.54 6.35
C TYR A 715 32.85 14.08 5.85
N ASP A 716 33.24 12.86 6.21
CA ASP A 716 34.59 12.36 5.88
C ASP A 716 34.83 12.19 4.38
N GLY A 717 33.76 12.06 3.58
CA GLY A 717 33.84 11.69 2.17
C GLY A 717 34.22 10.22 1.97
N GLY A 718 34.61 9.86 0.73
CA GLY A 718 35.13 8.52 0.43
C GLY A 718 34.10 7.38 0.39
N GLY A 719 32.79 7.69 0.29
CA GLY A 719 31.73 6.70 0.12
C GLY A 719 30.40 7.14 0.73
N ILE A 720 29.46 6.21 0.82
CA ILE A 720 28.15 6.38 1.50
C ILE A 720 28.22 5.93 2.97
N GLY A 721 27.34 6.46 3.81
CA GLY A 721 27.16 6.09 5.21
C GLY A 721 28.35 6.36 6.13
N LYS A 722 29.30 7.20 5.73
CA LYS A 722 30.50 7.51 6.54
C LYS A 722 30.19 8.46 7.68
N GLY A 723 31.09 8.54 8.65
CA GLY A 723 30.98 9.47 9.73
C GLY A 723 31.31 10.91 9.33
N GLY A 724 31.29 11.78 10.32
CA GLY A 724 31.74 13.17 10.18
C GLY A 724 32.03 13.81 11.54
N THR A 725 32.68 14.97 11.50
CA THR A 725 32.88 15.79 12.72
C THR A 725 31.75 16.80 12.85
N ALA A 726 31.03 16.76 13.96
CA ALA A 726 29.97 17.70 14.30
C ALA A 726 30.53 18.79 15.24
N THR A 727 30.43 20.06 14.86
CA THR A 727 30.91 21.20 15.65
C THR A 727 29.78 22.20 15.86
N LEU A 728 29.52 22.53 17.13
CA LEU A 728 28.52 23.52 17.54
C LEU A 728 29.17 24.87 17.84
N PHE A 729 28.51 25.93 17.39
CA PHE A 729 28.88 27.32 17.62
C PHE A 729 27.69 28.12 18.17
N VAL A 730 27.97 29.05 19.08
CA VAL A 730 27.02 30.07 19.55
C VAL A 730 27.64 31.44 19.31
N ASP A 731 26.94 32.30 18.57
CA ASP A 731 27.39 33.64 18.18
C ASP A 731 28.81 33.66 17.59
N GLY A 732 29.11 32.64 16.78
CA GLY A 732 30.40 32.46 16.11
C GLY A 732 31.52 31.84 16.96
N LYS A 733 31.28 31.52 18.24
CA LYS A 733 32.24 30.84 19.11
C LYS A 733 31.94 29.35 19.16
N LYS A 734 32.94 28.49 18.93
CA LYS A 734 32.84 27.04 19.11
C LYS A 734 32.56 26.73 20.58
N VAL A 735 31.49 25.97 20.84
CA VAL A 735 31.07 25.58 22.20
C VAL A 735 31.16 24.08 22.45
N ALA A 736 31.03 23.25 21.41
CA ALA A 736 31.17 21.80 21.49
C ALA A 736 31.64 21.22 20.16
N GLU A 737 32.25 20.05 20.20
CA GLU A 737 32.70 19.29 19.04
C GLU A 737 32.71 17.81 19.39
N GLY A 738 32.31 16.97 18.45
CA GLY A 738 32.31 15.53 18.64
C GLY A 738 32.22 14.78 17.32
N ARG A 739 32.33 13.46 17.43
CA ARG A 739 32.43 12.56 16.31
C ARG A 739 31.14 11.77 16.15
N VAL A 740 30.61 11.77 14.93
CA VAL A 740 29.58 10.81 14.48
C VAL A 740 30.31 9.75 13.69
N GLU A 741 30.30 8.50 14.15
CA GLU A 741 31.13 7.47 13.51
C GLU A 741 30.52 6.95 12.20
N GLN A 742 29.20 6.91 12.12
CA GLN A 742 28.46 6.40 10.96
C GLN A 742 27.18 7.21 10.74
N THR A 743 26.73 7.25 9.49
CA THR A 743 25.49 7.92 9.09
C THR A 743 24.63 6.97 8.24
N GLU A 744 23.37 7.33 8.06
CA GLU A 744 22.40 6.53 7.31
C GLU A 744 22.55 6.87 5.81
N PRO A 745 22.81 5.88 4.94
CA PRO A 745 23.23 6.13 3.56
C PRO A 745 22.10 6.55 2.61
N ALA A 746 20.85 6.15 2.84
CA ALA A 746 19.76 6.25 1.86
C ALA A 746 18.48 6.87 2.42
N VAL A 747 17.93 6.34 3.50
CA VAL A 747 16.65 6.79 4.10
C VAL A 747 16.78 6.92 5.62
N PHE A 748 16.16 7.94 6.20
CA PHE A 748 16.04 8.11 7.65
C PHE A 748 14.76 7.50 8.19
N SER A 749 13.68 7.55 7.41
CA SER A 749 12.40 6.90 7.70
C SER A 749 11.51 6.88 6.44
N ALA A 750 10.50 6.03 6.42
CA ALA A 750 9.43 6.07 5.43
C ALA A 750 8.27 7.00 5.81
N ASP A 751 8.10 7.35 7.09
CA ASP A 751 6.94 8.08 7.60
C ASP A 751 7.23 9.12 8.69
N GLU A 752 8.50 9.38 9.03
CA GLU A 752 8.89 10.50 9.90
C GLU A 752 9.06 11.82 9.13
N THR A 753 9.12 12.91 9.89
CA THR A 753 9.12 14.28 9.35
C THR A 753 10.41 15.04 9.65
N ALA A 754 10.60 16.15 8.95
CA ALA A 754 11.48 17.23 9.36
C ALA A 754 10.63 18.39 9.88
N ASP A 755 10.92 18.83 11.10
CA ASP A 755 10.08 19.78 11.83
C ASP A 755 10.93 20.88 12.47
N VAL A 756 10.35 22.09 12.58
CA VAL A 756 11.01 23.26 13.17
C VAL A 756 10.25 23.75 14.39
N GLY A 757 10.89 23.68 15.56
CA GLY A 757 10.30 24.10 16.83
C GLY A 757 9.62 22.97 17.62
N VAL A 758 9.54 21.77 17.06
CA VAL A 758 8.97 20.56 17.68
C VAL A 758 9.52 19.35 16.92
N ASP A 759 9.39 18.16 17.48
CA ASP A 759 9.52 16.87 16.78
C ASP A 759 8.13 16.21 16.84
N ASP A 760 7.40 16.23 15.73
CA ASP A 760 5.94 16.03 15.72
C ASP A 760 5.52 14.55 15.71
N ALA A 761 6.32 13.69 15.07
CA ALA A 761 6.08 12.26 14.98
C ALA A 761 6.78 11.53 16.14
N THR A 762 7.72 10.61 15.91
CA THR A 762 8.46 9.96 17.01
C THR A 762 9.78 10.68 17.32
N GLN A 763 10.20 10.67 18.59
CA GLN A 763 11.25 11.58 19.04
C GLN A 763 12.65 11.08 18.70
N VAL A 764 13.39 11.82 17.86
CA VAL A 764 14.80 11.54 17.54
C VAL A 764 15.68 11.50 18.79
N VAL A 765 15.38 12.38 19.76
CA VAL A 765 16.09 12.52 21.03
C VAL A 765 15.21 12.05 22.19
N GLU A 766 14.71 10.81 22.08
CA GLU A 766 13.80 10.19 23.07
C GLU A 766 14.31 10.22 24.51
N THR A 767 15.64 10.29 24.71
CA THR A 767 16.26 10.34 26.04
C THR A 767 16.05 11.68 26.76
N LEU A 768 15.66 12.72 26.03
CA LEU A 768 15.34 14.05 26.57
C LEU A 768 13.86 14.42 26.39
N PHE A 769 13.26 14.01 25.28
CA PHE A 769 11.89 14.33 24.93
C PHE A 769 11.12 13.04 24.69
N GLY A 770 10.25 12.65 25.61
CA GLY A 770 9.51 11.38 25.53
C GLY A 770 8.25 11.45 24.68
N ASN A 771 7.82 12.65 24.28
CA ASN A 771 6.63 12.87 23.46
C ASN A 771 6.71 14.22 22.73
N ARG A 772 5.73 14.47 21.85
CA ARG A 772 5.59 15.71 21.10
C ARG A 772 5.56 16.96 21.99
N GLN A 773 4.84 16.94 23.12
CA GLN A 773 4.73 18.11 23.99
C GLN A 773 6.07 18.46 24.65
N GLU A 774 6.83 17.44 25.08
CA GLU A 774 8.15 17.63 25.66
C GLU A 774 9.19 18.10 24.64
N SER A 775 8.98 17.79 23.36
CA SER A 775 9.87 18.22 22.27
C SER A 775 9.61 19.66 21.80
N GLU A 776 8.49 20.29 22.20
CA GLU A 776 8.17 21.68 21.85
C GLU A 776 9.22 22.65 22.36
N PHE A 777 9.76 23.48 21.47
CA PHE A 777 10.76 24.47 21.81
C PHE A 777 10.13 25.63 22.57
N THR A 778 10.53 25.82 23.82
CA THR A 778 10.00 26.89 24.69
C THR A 778 10.47 28.30 24.29
N GLY A 779 11.50 28.37 23.45
CA GLY A 779 11.94 29.59 22.78
C GLY A 779 11.17 29.83 21.48
N HIS A 780 11.78 30.56 20.54
CA HIS A 780 11.22 30.73 19.20
C HIS A 780 12.30 30.68 18.13
N VAL A 781 12.08 29.89 17.07
CA VAL A 781 13.01 29.77 15.93
C VAL A 781 12.64 30.84 14.89
N ASN A 782 13.32 31.98 14.91
CA ASN A 782 13.07 33.08 13.96
C ASN A 782 13.36 32.63 12.52
N SER A 783 14.45 31.87 12.36
CA SER A 783 14.80 31.20 11.11
C SER A 783 15.81 30.08 11.37
N VAL A 784 15.73 28.99 10.62
CA VAL A 784 16.78 27.97 10.56
C VAL A 784 17.11 27.68 9.10
N ARG A 785 18.40 27.79 8.76
CA ARG A 785 18.91 27.54 7.41
C ARG A 785 19.78 26.30 7.40
N THR A 786 19.39 25.31 6.61
CA THR A 786 20.20 24.14 6.30
C THR A 786 20.87 24.36 4.95
N SER A 787 22.17 24.10 4.85
CA SER A 787 22.92 24.15 3.60
C SER A 787 23.85 22.96 3.47
N ILE A 788 24.01 22.46 2.25
CA ILE A 788 24.94 21.38 1.88
C ILE A 788 26.07 21.92 1.02
N ALA A 789 27.20 21.23 1.01
CA ALA A 789 28.27 21.52 0.07
C ALA A 789 27.77 21.41 -1.39
N GLY A 790 28.31 22.24 -2.29
CA GLY A 790 28.13 22.01 -3.73
C GLY A 790 28.66 20.62 -4.07
N SER A 791 27.94 19.87 -4.90
CA SER A 791 28.48 18.64 -5.49
C SER A 791 29.67 19.03 -6.35
N GLU A 792 30.87 18.50 -6.05
CA GLU A 792 32.00 18.55 -6.99
C GLU A 792 31.73 17.69 -8.22
#